data_AF-A0A2N5M9S4-F1
#
_entry.id   AF-A0A2N5M9S4-F1
#
_cell.length_a   1.000
_cell.length_b   1.000
_cell.length_c   1.000
_cell.angle_alpha   90.00
_cell.angle_beta   90.00
_cell.angle_gamma   90.00
#
_symmetry.space_group_name_H-M   'P 1'
#
loop_
_entity.id
_entity.type
_entity.pdbx_description
1 polymer ?
#
loop_
_entity_poly.entity_id
_entity_poly.type
_entity_poly.pdbx_seq_one_letter_code
_entity_poly.pdbx_strand_id
1 'polypeptide(L)'
;MENCGRPKQAAGSGNGILRAQRPGNNKHLYSSREAIPKLLFLVNYTPELVILGYNIKYSKKTDNGVGGYMRFLKIIFYYMLGVLGITFISVIPSVIQSKGIYNVFAYVKGYFLFAAEFIRLENWVYMYKEQHFPLLDYLREPFVYSAQIFLSAMAIGFAAALILTILTHFLPNVIIVPIKRLLSILETVPDLMFAFMLQLFVVYMFKKIDVELFKFTALGEEKIYFAPILTLSILPMISLYRLFLLLVEEEFLKNYTEFALSKGIGKMRILLVHIFRNIFTSIYYHSKIIIWGGLSSLFIVETLFNMRGITAFIAQDFRPIVIAVSLLLIFTPFFIIYQGASLFIKQEESSIEWRLFKEDIASIRKWKLWRRLRQGGSILFIHLKNPKFFIGFTFIAGLLLYSVFYYLLADVPIKNLTFVKDAQGKIVSAPPHPLSSQMLLGSDRYGNSILDLIIVGARYTLFFGILIAVLRVAGGFMFAVRYAFMLKDHTRMLIEKIVDSIHFLPLSLIAYLLLRPILWGKGFGIWVYSFTERITLEVLILTILVVPLTAVLIGNEMRQISKETFVLSAKTLGGDDKHILWTHIFPHLAPRLFILFGQQFIQVMLIFVHLGLFQLFLGGTIISDSILPDPPSTSTYEWSGMIGSTREAFLSGKYWIILPTLGAFMLSIFAMQLMIQGIKEVQQRKVGVLVPKLLKRRKKSINARKTLSLEEESFSLVHSKKRKMDTAG
;
A
#
# COMPACT_ATOMS: atom_id res chain seq x y z
N MET A 1 -59.30 12.71 55.82
CA MET A 1 -60.67 12.18 55.92
C MET A 1 -61.46 12.88 54.83
N GLU A 2 -62.10 12.30 53.82
CA GLU A 2 -62.42 10.95 53.31
C GLU A 2 -62.64 11.19 51.79
N ASN A 3 -61.96 10.55 50.84
CA ASN A 3 -62.03 9.17 50.34
C ASN A 3 -63.41 8.67 49.85
N CYS A 4 -63.33 7.96 48.72
CA CYS A 4 -64.29 7.04 48.10
C CYS A 4 -65.41 7.68 47.25
N GLY A 5 -65.68 7.28 46.01
CA GLY A 5 -65.17 6.20 45.16
C GLY A 5 -65.94 6.18 43.82
N ARG A 6 -65.25 5.71 42.76
CA ARG A 6 -65.63 5.41 41.35
C ARG A 6 -67.04 4.77 41.13
N PRO A 7 -67.57 4.49 39.89
CA PRO A 7 -66.95 4.44 38.53
C PRO A 7 -67.82 4.88 37.30
N LYS A 8 -67.18 4.88 36.10
CA LYS A 8 -67.57 4.37 34.72
C LYS A 8 -69.06 4.38 34.30
N GLN A 9 -69.52 4.64 33.07
CA GLN A 9 -68.98 4.52 31.69
C GLN A 9 -70.04 5.06 30.69
N ALA A 10 -69.60 5.57 29.52
CA ALA A 10 -70.29 5.59 28.19
C ALA A 10 -71.62 6.41 28.05
N ALA A 11 -71.94 7.11 26.95
CA ALA A 11 -71.33 7.39 25.65
C ALA A 11 -72.07 8.60 25.00
N GLY A 12 -71.43 9.32 24.07
CA GLY A 12 -72.14 10.00 22.98
C GLY A 12 -71.76 11.45 22.65
N SER A 13 -71.20 11.62 21.44
CA SER A 13 -71.32 12.80 20.55
C SER A 13 -70.39 14.02 20.74
N GLY A 14 -69.66 14.36 19.65
CA GLY A 14 -69.43 15.77 19.29
C GLY A 14 -68.00 16.23 18.98
N ASN A 15 -67.63 16.18 17.68
CA ASN A 15 -66.80 17.13 16.92
C ASN A 15 -65.33 17.45 17.25
N GLY A 16 -64.51 17.44 16.18
CA GLY A 16 -63.48 18.49 15.98
C GLY A 16 -62.06 18.04 15.58
N ILE A 17 -61.87 17.40 14.41
CA ILE A 17 -60.54 17.24 13.80
C ILE A 17 -60.34 18.34 12.74
N LEU A 18 -59.51 19.34 13.04
CA LEU A 18 -58.97 20.27 12.06
C LEU A 18 -57.57 19.82 11.61
N ARG A 19 -57.42 19.72 10.29
CA ARG A 19 -56.31 19.16 9.53
C ARG A 19 -55.28 20.26 9.26
N ALA A 20 -54.09 20.19 9.86
CA ALA A 20 -53.01 21.14 9.61
C ALA A 20 -52.33 20.88 8.24
N GLN A 21 -52.24 21.94 7.44
CA GLN A 21 -51.66 21.98 6.10
C GLN A 21 -50.14 21.79 6.09
N ARG A 22 -49.64 21.16 5.02
CA ARG A 22 -48.21 21.00 4.71
C ARG A 22 -47.55 22.36 4.42
N PRO A 23 -46.37 22.68 4.96
CA PRO A 23 -45.65 23.89 4.59
C PRO A 23 -45.02 23.74 3.19
N GLY A 24 -45.20 24.79 2.40
CA GLY A 24 -44.75 24.94 1.02
C GLY A 24 -43.23 25.03 0.87
N ASN A 25 -42.81 24.62 -0.32
CA ASN A 25 -41.43 24.44 -0.77
C ASN A 25 -40.80 25.80 -1.16
N ASN A 26 -40.26 26.55 -0.18
CA ASN A 26 -39.46 27.74 -0.46
C ASN A 26 -37.98 27.36 -0.69
N LYS A 27 -37.60 27.25 -1.97
CA LYS A 27 -36.21 27.21 -2.41
C LYS A 27 -35.69 28.64 -2.64
N HIS A 28 -35.11 29.24 -1.61
CA HIS A 28 -34.04 30.22 -1.76
C HIS A 28 -32.92 29.83 -0.80
N LEU A 29 -31.98 29.03 -1.30
CA LEU A 29 -30.72 28.75 -0.61
C LEU A 29 -29.57 29.22 -1.50
N TYR A 30 -28.69 29.97 -0.86
CA TYR A 30 -27.46 30.59 -1.33
C TYR A 30 -26.64 29.76 -2.34
N SER A 31 -26.12 30.49 -3.32
CA SER A 31 -25.04 30.12 -4.23
C SER A 31 -23.84 29.50 -3.47
N SER A 32 -23.80 28.17 -3.45
CA SER A 32 -22.65 27.36 -3.02
C SER A 32 -22.58 26.05 -3.83
N ARG A 33 -23.38 25.94 -4.91
CA ARG A 33 -23.56 24.71 -5.69
C ARG A 33 -22.58 24.52 -6.85
N GLU A 34 -21.75 25.50 -7.18
CA GLU A 34 -20.82 25.41 -8.32
C GLU A 34 -19.39 25.00 -7.94
N ALA A 35 -18.98 25.16 -6.68
CA ALA A 35 -17.67 24.73 -6.17
C ALA A 35 -17.65 23.24 -5.74
N ILE A 36 -18.79 22.73 -5.27
CA ILE A 36 -18.95 21.38 -4.73
C ILE A 36 -18.70 20.27 -5.78
N PRO A 37 -19.15 20.36 -7.05
CA PRO A 37 -18.93 19.31 -8.03
C PRO A 37 -17.46 19.16 -8.45
N LYS A 38 -16.65 20.23 -8.36
CA LYS A 38 -15.22 20.20 -8.72
C LYS A 38 -14.34 19.61 -7.63
N LEU A 39 -14.63 19.89 -6.34
CA LEU A 39 -13.94 19.26 -5.20
C LEU A 39 -14.15 17.74 -5.14
N LEU A 40 -15.35 17.29 -5.49
CA LEU A 40 -15.76 15.88 -5.40
C LEU A 40 -15.20 15.01 -6.55
N PHE A 41 -14.81 15.61 -7.67
CA PHE A 41 -14.24 14.89 -8.81
C PHE A 41 -12.78 14.44 -8.60
N LEU A 42 -12.05 15.13 -7.72
CA LEU A 42 -10.62 14.91 -7.42
C LEU A 42 -10.34 13.69 -6.54
N VAL A 43 -11.37 13.18 -5.86
CA VAL A 43 -11.32 12.01 -4.95
C VAL A 43 -11.06 10.67 -5.69
N ASN A 44 -11.01 10.68 -7.02
CA ASN A 44 -10.90 9.47 -7.85
C ASN A 44 -9.51 8.78 -7.82
N TYR A 45 -8.48 9.39 -7.24
CA TYR A 45 -7.11 9.00 -7.59
C TYR A 45 -6.12 8.81 -6.44
N THR A 46 -6.50 8.52 -5.18
CA THR A 46 -5.51 8.21 -4.09
C THR A 46 -6.03 7.23 -3.02
N PRO A 47 -5.27 6.18 -2.63
CA PRO A 47 -5.57 5.33 -1.46
C PRO A 47 -5.27 5.96 -0.11
N GLU A 48 -4.36 6.94 -0.06
CA GLU A 48 -3.85 7.48 1.21
C GLU A 48 -4.42 8.84 1.59
N LEU A 49 -5.02 9.57 0.64
CA LEU A 49 -5.27 11.01 0.80
C LEU A 49 -6.72 11.42 1.11
N VAL A 50 -7.66 10.46 1.23
CA VAL A 50 -9.08 10.80 1.54
C VAL A 50 -9.37 10.78 3.06
N ILE A 51 -8.35 10.66 3.92
CA ILE A 51 -8.56 10.42 5.36
C ILE A 51 -8.81 11.72 6.17
N LEU A 52 -8.62 12.93 5.63
CA LEU A 52 -8.65 14.17 6.42
C LEU A 52 -9.49 15.34 5.85
N GLY A 53 -10.58 15.05 5.14
CA GLY A 53 -11.42 16.08 4.50
C GLY A 53 -12.73 16.41 5.22
N TYR A 54 -12.73 16.84 6.49
CA TYR A 54 -13.90 17.52 7.07
C TYR A 54 -13.49 18.71 7.95
N ASN A 55 -14.05 19.88 7.62
CA ASN A 55 -13.94 21.12 8.38
C ASN A 55 -14.72 21.00 9.69
N ILE A 56 -14.04 20.75 10.80
CA ILE A 56 -14.57 20.88 12.15
C ILE A 56 -13.70 21.91 12.88
N LYS A 57 -14.33 22.92 13.49
CA LYS A 57 -13.64 23.94 14.29
C LYS A 57 -12.87 23.28 15.44
N TYR A 58 -11.54 23.35 15.41
CA TYR A 58 -10.66 22.82 16.45
C TYR A 58 -10.38 23.86 17.54
N SER A 59 -10.42 23.43 18.81
CA SER A 59 -9.89 24.20 19.94
C SER A 59 -8.40 23.90 20.10
N LYS A 60 -7.57 24.95 20.02
CA LYS A 60 -6.12 24.90 20.25
C LYS A 60 -5.84 24.54 21.71
N LYS A 61 -5.34 23.33 22.00
CA LYS A 61 -4.56 23.09 23.22
C LYS A 61 -3.10 23.24 22.84
N THR A 62 -2.51 24.39 23.14
CA THR A 62 -1.06 24.55 23.16
C THR A 62 -0.52 23.63 24.23
N ASP A 63 0.35 22.70 23.83
CA ASP A 63 1.17 21.87 24.72
C ASP A 63 2.17 22.79 25.44
N ASN A 64 1.65 23.60 26.37
CA ASN A 64 2.41 24.46 27.26
C ASN A 64 2.91 23.58 28.41
N GLY A 65 4.18 23.18 28.38
CA GLY A 65 4.89 22.79 29.60
C GLY A 65 5.72 21.51 29.61
N VAL A 66 5.88 20.77 28.51
CA VAL A 66 6.88 19.68 28.49
C VAL A 66 8.24 20.29 28.15
N GLY A 67 9.09 20.51 29.16
CA GLY A 67 10.43 21.07 28.99
C GLY A 67 11.23 20.31 27.93
N GLY A 68 12.05 21.03 27.14
CA GLY A 68 12.79 20.48 25.99
C GLY A 68 13.60 19.22 26.30
N TYR A 69 14.11 19.11 27.53
CA TYR A 69 14.80 17.92 28.06
C TYR A 69 13.95 16.64 28.00
N MET A 70 12.67 16.73 28.38
CA MET A 70 11.76 15.58 28.38
C MET A 70 11.41 15.11 26.95
N ARG A 71 11.40 16.02 25.98
CA ARG A 71 11.23 15.67 24.56
C ARG A 71 12.47 14.93 24.04
N PHE A 72 13.67 15.40 24.40
CA PHE A 72 14.92 14.75 24.02
C PHE A 72 15.07 13.35 24.62
N LEU A 73 14.72 13.15 25.90
CA LEU A 73 14.71 11.82 26.53
C LEU A 73 13.76 10.84 25.83
N LYS A 74 12.57 11.29 25.42
CA LYS A 74 11.63 10.46 24.65
C LYS A 74 12.23 10.01 23.31
N ILE A 75 12.97 10.89 22.63
CA ILE A 75 13.65 10.56 21.38
C ILE A 75 14.67 9.45 21.57
N ILE A 76 15.52 9.58 22.59
CA ILE A 76 16.51 8.55 22.93
C ILE A 76 15.81 7.23 23.25
N PHE A 77 14.74 7.27 24.05
CA PHE A 77 13.98 6.08 24.39
C PHE A 77 13.42 5.37 23.16
N TYR A 78 12.85 6.11 22.20
CA TYR A 78 12.34 5.52 20.95
C TYR A 78 13.46 4.96 20.06
N TYR A 79 14.63 5.61 20.02
CA TYR A 79 15.79 5.08 19.32
C TYR A 79 16.23 3.73 19.90
N MET A 80 16.37 3.67 21.23
CA MET A 80 16.74 2.44 21.95
C MET A 80 15.76 1.30 21.72
N LEU A 81 14.46 1.62 21.60
CA LEU A 81 13.43 0.63 21.29
C LEU A 81 13.57 0.07 19.87
N GLY A 82 13.96 0.90 18.89
CA GLY A 82 14.30 0.45 17.54
C GLY A 82 15.55 -0.43 17.51
N VAL A 83 16.61 -0.05 18.22
CA VAL A 83 17.85 -0.86 18.36
C VAL A 83 17.52 -2.23 18.97
N LEU A 84 16.70 -2.26 20.02
CA LEU A 84 16.21 -3.49 20.63
C LEU A 84 15.44 -4.35 19.61
N GLY A 85 14.56 -3.76 18.80
CA GLY A 85 13.86 -4.48 17.73
C GLY A 85 14.80 -5.12 16.70
N ILE A 86 15.84 -4.38 16.28
CA ILE A 86 16.85 -4.86 15.31
C ILE A 86 17.65 -6.02 15.89
N THR A 87 18.13 -5.90 17.13
CA THR A 87 18.90 -6.97 17.78
C THR A 87 18.06 -8.24 17.95
N PHE A 88 16.77 -8.12 18.31
CA PHE A 88 15.86 -9.28 18.33
C PHE A 88 15.77 -9.95 16.95
N ILE A 89 15.51 -9.19 15.89
CA ILE A 89 15.38 -9.74 14.53
C ILE A 89 16.68 -10.40 14.07
N SER A 90 17.85 -9.82 14.41
CA SER A 90 19.16 -10.31 13.96
C SER A 90 19.55 -11.69 14.51
N VAL A 91 19.00 -12.08 15.66
CA VAL A 91 19.32 -13.36 16.32
C VAL A 91 18.49 -14.52 15.75
N ILE A 92 17.29 -14.23 15.24
CA ILE A 92 16.33 -15.25 14.77
C ILE A 92 16.97 -16.22 13.76
N PRO A 93 17.67 -15.77 12.70
CA PRO A 93 18.16 -16.69 11.68
C PRO A 93 19.18 -17.71 12.21
N SER A 94 20.11 -17.24 13.05
CA SER A 94 21.14 -18.05 13.71
C SER A 94 20.53 -19.14 14.61
N VAL A 95 19.52 -18.78 15.40
CA VAL A 95 18.84 -19.72 16.30
C VAL A 95 18.04 -20.76 15.52
N ILE A 96 17.32 -20.36 14.48
CA ILE A 96 16.57 -21.29 13.63
C ILE A 96 17.52 -22.31 13.00
N GLN A 97 18.67 -21.86 12.47
CA GLN A 97 19.63 -22.72 11.79
C GLN A 97 20.30 -23.73 12.74
N SER A 98 20.58 -23.34 13.99
CA SER A 98 21.34 -24.15 14.94
C SER A 98 20.48 -25.00 15.89
N LYS A 99 19.32 -24.50 16.31
CA LYS A 99 18.47 -25.12 17.35
C LYS A 99 17.02 -25.37 16.90
N GLY A 100 16.66 -24.92 15.70
CA GLY A 100 15.32 -25.05 15.14
C GLY A 100 14.33 -23.98 15.65
N ILE A 101 13.32 -23.67 14.82
CA ILE A 101 12.35 -22.60 15.07
C ILE A 101 11.46 -22.80 16.31
N TYR A 102 11.20 -24.05 16.72
CA TYR A 102 10.29 -24.34 17.84
C TYR A 102 10.92 -24.14 19.23
N ASN A 103 12.23 -23.90 19.31
CA ASN A 103 12.94 -23.77 20.58
C ASN A 103 12.97 -22.31 21.08
N VAL A 104 11.86 -21.86 21.65
CA VAL A 104 11.71 -20.49 22.18
C VAL A 104 12.73 -20.19 23.28
N PHE A 105 13.05 -21.17 24.13
CA PHE A 105 14.04 -20.98 25.20
C PHE A 105 15.45 -20.75 24.63
N ALA A 106 15.84 -21.49 23.59
CA ALA A 106 17.10 -21.27 22.89
C ALA A 106 17.16 -19.87 22.25
N TYR A 107 16.03 -19.36 21.74
CA TYR A 107 15.96 -17.99 21.25
C TYR A 107 16.19 -16.96 22.34
N VAL A 108 15.48 -17.07 23.48
CA VAL A 108 15.64 -16.14 24.60
C VAL A 108 17.09 -16.16 25.12
N LYS A 109 17.67 -17.36 25.31
CA LYS A 109 19.07 -17.51 25.72
C LYS A 109 20.03 -16.92 24.69
N GLY A 110 19.83 -17.23 23.40
CA GLY A 110 20.64 -16.71 22.30
C GLY A 110 20.60 -15.19 22.21
N TYR A 111 19.44 -14.58 22.43
CA TYR A 111 19.27 -13.13 22.46
C TYR A 111 20.07 -12.50 23.60
N PHE A 112 19.98 -13.00 24.83
CA PHE A 112 20.73 -12.41 25.95
C PHE A 112 22.24 -12.56 25.79
N LEU A 113 22.71 -13.70 25.25
CA LEU A 113 24.11 -13.89 24.92
C LEU A 113 24.58 -12.89 23.86
N PHE A 114 23.83 -12.76 22.77
CA PHE A 114 24.13 -11.81 21.72
C PHE A 114 24.05 -10.36 22.21
N ALA A 115 23.07 -10.01 23.04
CA ALA A 115 22.95 -8.66 23.59
C ALA A 115 24.17 -8.28 24.45
N ALA A 116 24.70 -9.22 25.24
CA ALA A 116 25.93 -9.01 26.00
C ALA A 116 27.16 -8.84 25.09
N GLU A 117 27.22 -9.60 23.98
CA GLU A 117 28.26 -9.48 22.97
C GLU A 117 28.17 -8.14 22.21
N PHE A 118 26.96 -7.73 21.83
CA PHE A 118 26.66 -6.56 21.01
C PHE A 118 27.01 -5.24 21.70
N ILE A 119 26.90 -5.16 23.03
CA ILE A 119 27.26 -3.95 23.80
C ILE A 119 28.77 -3.67 23.74
N ARG A 120 29.61 -4.69 23.54
CA ARG A 120 31.06 -4.55 23.50
C ARG A 120 31.52 -4.23 22.07
N LEU A 121 32.09 -3.04 21.88
CA LEU A 121 32.55 -2.58 20.57
C LEU A 121 33.66 -3.47 19.97
N GLU A 122 34.46 -4.12 20.82
CA GLU A 122 35.53 -5.04 20.43
C GLU A 122 35.02 -6.28 19.66
N ASN A 123 33.76 -6.66 19.87
CA ASN A 123 33.15 -7.81 19.21
C ASN A 123 32.58 -7.46 17.82
N TRP A 124 32.62 -6.18 17.43
CA TRP A 124 32.11 -5.73 16.14
C TRP A 124 33.15 -6.01 15.06
N VAL A 125 33.31 -7.30 14.74
CA VAL A 125 34.37 -7.79 13.86
C VAL A 125 33.76 -8.58 12.70
N TYR A 126 34.19 -8.25 11.49
CA TYR A 126 33.96 -9.06 10.31
C TYR A 126 35.08 -10.09 10.17
N MET A 127 34.70 -11.36 10.03
CA MET A 127 35.65 -12.43 9.72
C MET A 127 35.68 -12.66 8.21
N TYR A 128 36.84 -12.45 7.59
CA TYR A 128 37.09 -12.74 6.19
C TYR A 128 38.42 -13.48 6.04
N LYS A 129 38.41 -14.68 5.43
CA LYS A 129 39.59 -15.53 5.26
C LYS A 129 40.40 -15.70 6.57
N GLU A 130 39.71 -15.97 7.67
CA GLU A 130 40.27 -16.13 9.03
C GLU A 130 40.96 -14.88 9.62
N GLN A 131 40.86 -13.73 8.95
CA GLN A 131 41.29 -12.45 9.50
C GLN A 131 40.11 -11.68 10.09
N HIS A 132 40.42 -10.94 11.15
CA HIS A 132 39.48 -10.12 11.92
C HIS A 132 39.61 -8.66 11.51
N PHE A 133 38.57 -8.09 10.91
CA PHE A 133 38.50 -6.68 10.55
C PHE A 133 37.43 -5.96 11.37
N PRO A 134 37.63 -4.70 11.77
CA PRO A 134 36.55 -3.90 12.35
C PRO A 134 35.35 -3.85 11.39
N LEU A 135 34.17 -4.27 11.87
CA LEU A 135 32.97 -4.44 11.05
C LEU A 135 32.49 -3.11 10.46
N LEU A 136 32.60 -2.01 11.22
CA LEU A 136 32.20 -0.68 10.74
C LEU A 136 33.07 -0.22 9.57
N ASP A 137 34.38 -0.43 9.64
CA ASP A 137 35.30 -0.04 8.56
C ASP A 137 35.02 -0.84 7.29
N TYR A 138 34.72 -2.13 7.45
CA TYR A 138 34.38 -3.02 6.34
C TYR A 138 33.02 -2.67 5.70
N LEU A 139 32.01 -2.33 6.50
CA LEU A 139 30.66 -1.98 6.00
C LEU A 139 30.54 -0.53 5.52
N ARG A 140 31.50 0.34 5.86
CA ARG A 140 31.45 1.78 5.53
C ARG A 140 31.33 2.03 4.04
N GLU A 141 32.18 1.41 3.23
CA GLU A 141 32.20 1.64 1.79
C GLU A 141 30.90 1.16 1.10
N PRO A 142 30.41 -0.07 1.34
CA PRO A 142 29.10 -0.53 0.82
C PRO A 142 27.95 0.37 1.26
N PHE A 143 27.93 0.78 2.54
CA PHE A 143 26.90 1.66 3.07
C PHE A 143 26.90 3.03 2.40
N VAL A 144 28.07 3.68 2.27
CA VAL A 144 28.18 4.99 1.62
C VAL A 144 27.78 4.90 0.15
N TYR A 145 28.15 3.82 -0.55
CA TYR A 145 27.78 3.60 -1.93
C TYR A 145 26.26 3.47 -2.11
N SER A 146 25.61 2.62 -1.31
CA SER A 146 24.15 2.48 -1.26
C SER A 146 23.46 3.80 -0.91
N ALA A 147 23.98 4.54 0.07
CA ALA A 147 23.44 5.84 0.48
C ALA A 147 23.56 6.91 -0.61
N GLN A 148 24.68 6.95 -1.34
CA GLN A 148 24.87 7.87 -2.46
C GLN A 148 23.84 7.64 -3.57
N ILE A 149 23.62 6.38 -3.96
CA ILE A 149 22.62 6.02 -4.98
C ILE A 149 21.23 6.43 -4.50
N PHE A 150 20.88 6.05 -3.27
CA PHE A 150 19.57 6.31 -2.69
C PHE A 150 19.25 7.82 -2.58
N LEU A 151 20.16 8.60 -1.97
CA LEU A 151 19.95 10.03 -1.77
C LEU A 151 19.92 10.78 -3.10
N SER A 152 20.77 10.41 -4.05
CA SER A 152 20.77 11.01 -5.39
C SER A 152 19.46 10.72 -6.13
N ALA A 153 18.96 9.48 -6.08
CA ALA A 153 17.70 9.09 -6.69
C ALA A 153 16.50 9.83 -6.08
N MET A 154 16.48 9.99 -4.74
CA MET A 154 15.44 10.77 -4.04
C MET A 154 15.47 12.25 -4.43
N ALA A 155 16.67 12.85 -4.48
CA ALA A 155 16.83 14.26 -4.86
C ALA A 155 16.39 14.52 -6.31
N ILE A 156 16.81 13.66 -7.24
CA ILE A 156 16.41 13.75 -8.66
C ILE A 156 14.91 13.52 -8.81
N GLY A 157 14.36 12.50 -8.15
CA GLY A 157 12.93 12.21 -8.20
C GLY A 157 12.08 13.37 -7.64
N PHE A 158 12.51 13.99 -6.55
CA PHE A 158 11.85 15.16 -5.97
C PHE A 158 11.94 16.38 -6.89
N ALA A 159 13.12 16.69 -7.44
CA ALA A 159 13.31 17.80 -8.37
C ALA A 159 12.46 17.62 -9.64
N ALA A 160 12.49 16.43 -10.24
CA ALA A 160 11.68 16.09 -11.40
C ALA A 160 10.17 16.21 -11.10
N ALA A 161 9.72 15.71 -9.96
CA ALA A 161 8.32 15.84 -9.53
C ALA A 161 7.89 17.30 -9.39
N LEU A 162 8.69 18.15 -8.75
CA LEU A 162 8.41 19.58 -8.61
C LEU A 162 8.31 20.27 -9.97
N ILE A 163 9.28 20.02 -10.86
CA ILE A 163 9.29 20.59 -12.21
C ILE A 163 8.03 20.16 -12.97
N LEU A 164 7.71 18.87 -12.96
CA LEU A 164 6.53 18.33 -13.62
C LEU A 164 5.22 18.89 -13.05
N THR A 165 5.12 19.10 -11.74
CA THR A 165 3.96 19.76 -11.11
C THR A 165 3.81 21.19 -11.59
N ILE A 166 4.89 21.98 -11.56
CA ILE A 166 4.86 23.37 -12.00
C ILE A 166 4.44 23.44 -13.47
N LEU A 167 5.02 22.60 -14.34
CA LEU A 167 4.66 22.55 -15.76
C LEU A 167 3.20 22.15 -15.99
N THR A 168 2.71 21.16 -15.24
CA THR A 168 1.39 20.56 -15.49
C THR A 168 0.25 21.36 -14.88
N HIS A 169 0.48 22.09 -13.80
CA HIS A 169 -0.55 22.88 -13.15
C HIS A 169 -1.17 23.95 -14.07
N PHE A 170 -0.42 24.45 -15.06
CA PHE A 170 -0.91 25.45 -16.02
C PHE A 170 -1.57 24.85 -17.26
N LEU A 171 -1.63 23.52 -17.38
CA LEU A 171 -2.26 22.85 -18.51
C LEU A 171 -3.79 22.77 -18.34
N PRO A 172 -4.57 22.72 -19.45
CA PRO A 172 -6.01 22.53 -19.37
C PRO A 172 -6.37 21.15 -18.80
N ASN A 173 -7.54 21.06 -18.15
CA ASN A 173 -8.06 19.82 -17.55
C ASN A 173 -8.14 18.63 -18.52
N VAL A 174 -8.26 18.91 -19.83
CA VAL A 174 -8.25 17.89 -20.89
C VAL A 174 -6.94 17.09 -20.91
N ILE A 175 -5.82 17.71 -20.52
CA ILE A 175 -4.48 17.11 -20.45
C ILE A 175 -4.17 16.59 -19.04
N ILE A 176 -4.60 17.30 -18.00
CA ILE A 176 -4.35 16.89 -16.61
C ILE A 176 -5.04 15.55 -16.28
N VAL A 177 -6.28 15.36 -16.72
CA VAL A 177 -7.04 14.12 -16.44
C VAL A 177 -6.34 12.86 -16.99
N PRO A 178 -5.89 12.80 -18.26
CA PRO A 178 -5.14 11.65 -18.75
C PRO A 178 -3.76 11.51 -18.08
N ILE A 179 -3.05 12.60 -17.76
CA ILE A 179 -1.79 12.53 -17.00
C ILE A 179 -2.02 11.83 -15.64
N LYS A 180 -3.03 12.24 -14.87
CA LYS A 180 -3.37 11.61 -13.59
C LYS A 180 -3.70 10.13 -13.74
N ARG A 181 -4.39 9.75 -14.83
CA ARG A 181 -4.67 8.35 -15.14
C ARG A 181 -3.38 7.58 -15.43
N LEU A 182 -2.47 8.15 -16.23
CA LEU A 182 -1.18 7.54 -16.54
C LEU A 182 -0.34 7.34 -15.26
N LEU A 183 -0.22 8.38 -14.43
CA LEU A 183 0.49 8.29 -13.15
C LEU A 183 -0.10 7.20 -12.25
N SER A 184 -1.43 7.06 -12.23
CA SER A 184 -2.08 6.00 -11.45
C SER A 184 -1.78 4.58 -11.95
N ILE A 185 -1.47 4.43 -13.24
CA ILE A 185 -1.04 3.14 -13.82
C ILE A 185 0.44 2.92 -13.54
N LEU A 186 1.28 3.94 -13.73
CA LEU A 186 2.72 3.82 -13.50
C LEU A 186 3.05 3.50 -12.02
N GLU A 187 2.26 3.99 -11.06
CA GLU A 187 2.44 3.62 -9.64
C GLU A 187 2.12 2.15 -9.35
N THR A 188 1.34 1.48 -10.21
CA THR A 188 1.05 0.04 -10.05
C THR A 188 2.13 -0.87 -10.62
N VAL A 189 3.05 -0.32 -11.41
CA VAL A 189 4.14 -1.08 -12.02
C VAL A 189 5.18 -1.36 -10.93
N PRO A 190 5.55 -2.63 -10.69
CA PRO A 190 6.62 -2.96 -9.77
C PRO A 190 7.93 -2.27 -10.20
N ASP A 191 8.69 -1.79 -9.23
CA ASP A 191 10.01 -1.20 -9.40
C ASP A 191 10.98 -2.07 -10.22
N LEU A 192 10.96 -3.39 -10.00
CA LEU A 192 11.71 -4.36 -10.80
C LEU A 192 11.43 -4.20 -12.31
N MET A 193 10.21 -3.85 -12.71
CA MET A 193 9.86 -3.70 -14.12
C MET A 193 10.43 -2.43 -14.72
N PHE A 194 10.46 -1.32 -13.98
CA PHE A 194 11.12 -0.11 -14.45
C PHE A 194 12.61 -0.37 -14.68
N ALA A 195 13.24 -1.10 -13.77
CA ALA A 195 14.62 -1.52 -13.90
C ALA A 195 14.83 -2.41 -15.14
N PHE A 196 13.96 -3.40 -15.33
CA PHE A 196 14.01 -4.32 -16.46
C PHE A 196 13.83 -3.60 -17.81
N MET A 197 12.83 -2.73 -17.90
CA MET A 197 12.55 -1.93 -19.10
C MET A 197 13.69 -0.99 -19.42
N LEU A 198 14.31 -0.37 -18.41
CA LEU A 198 15.47 0.48 -18.61
C LEU A 198 16.65 -0.32 -19.17
N GLN A 199 16.95 -1.50 -18.61
CA GLN A 199 18.03 -2.36 -19.11
C GLN A 199 17.78 -2.81 -20.55
N LEU A 200 16.55 -3.21 -20.89
CA LEU A 200 16.19 -3.54 -22.27
C LEU A 200 16.36 -2.35 -23.22
N PHE A 201 15.93 -1.16 -22.80
CA PHE A 201 16.07 0.06 -23.59
C PHE A 201 17.54 0.38 -23.86
N VAL A 202 18.41 0.28 -22.86
CA VAL A 202 19.86 0.50 -23.02
C VAL A 202 20.46 -0.51 -23.99
N VAL A 203 20.14 -1.80 -23.83
CA VAL A 203 20.63 -2.85 -24.75
C VAL A 203 20.11 -2.63 -26.18
N TYR A 204 18.86 -2.21 -26.34
CA TYR A 204 18.29 -1.89 -27.64
C TYR A 204 19.01 -0.72 -28.31
N MET A 205 19.28 0.35 -27.57
CA MET A 205 20.01 1.52 -28.06
C MET A 205 21.45 1.18 -28.43
N PHE A 206 22.13 0.38 -27.59
CA PHE A 206 23.47 -0.12 -27.87
C PHE A 206 23.51 -0.90 -29.19
N LYS A 207 22.57 -1.84 -29.40
CA LYS A 207 22.48 -2.61 -30.65
C LYS A 207 22.17 -1.77 -31.89
N LYS A 208 21.54 -0.60 -31.73
CA LYS A 208 21.11 0.25 -32.85
C LYS A 208 22.10 1.34 -33.23
N ILE A 209 22.75 1.92 -32.23
CA ILE A 209 23.58 3.13 -32.37
C ILE A 209 25.07 2.80 -32.20
N ASP A 210 25.40 1.57 -31.72
CA ASP A 210 26.76 1.12 -31.38
C ASP A 210 27.47 2.03 -30.36
N VAL A 211 26.70 2.84 -29.64
CA VAL A 211 27.15 3.70 -28.57
C VAL A 211 26.60 3.16 -27.25
N GLU A 212 27.51 2.85 -26.32
CA GLU A 212 27.14 2.54 -24.95
C GLU A 212 26.71 3.83 -24.24
N LEU A 213 25.39 4.04 -24.12
CA LEU A 213 24.84 5.23 -23.45
C LEU A 213 25.38 5.37 -22.02
N PHE A 214 25.47 4.26 -21.28
CA PHE A 214 26.06 4.15 -19.95
C PHE A 214 26.17 2.68 -19.51
N LYS A 215 27.15 2.37 -18.65
CA LYS A 215 27.30 1.05 -18.02
C LYS A 215 26.06 0.69 -17.20
N PHE A 216 25.56 -0.53 -17.34
CA PHE A 216 24.29 -0.97 -16.73
C PHE A 216 24.40 -2.27 -15.90
N THR A 217 25.57 -2.86 -15.72
CA THR A 217 25.80 -3.94 -14.73
C THR A 217 27.23 -3.90 -14.20
N ALA A 218 27.40 -4.00 -12.89
CA ALA A 218 28.73 -3.94 -12.29
C ALA A 218 29.48 -5.24 -12.58
N LEU A 219 30.71 -5.13 -13.10
CA LEU A 219 31.64 -6.23 -13.34
C LEU A 219 32.86 -6.03 -12.45
N GLY A 220 33.14 -7.00 -11.57
CA GLY A 220 34.26 -6.92 -10.64
C GLY A 220 34.06 -5.85 -9.55
N GLU A 221 34.95 -4.86 -9.53
CA GLU A 221 34.98 -3.76 -8.54
C GLU A 221 34.44 -2.44 -9.08
N GLU A 222 33.99 -2.39 -10.34
CA GLU A 222 33.45 -1.17 -10.92
C GLU A 222 32.13 -0.76 -10.25
N LYS A 223 32.04 0.53 -9.89
CA LYS A 223 30.82 1.14 -9.34
C LYS A 223 30.02 1.81 -10.45
N ILE A 224 28.71 1.57 -10.46
CA ILE A 224 27.79 2.13 -11.45
C ILE A 224 26.77 2.98 -10.74
N TYR A 225 26.75 4.26 -11.07
CA TYR A 225 25.85 5.22 -10.42
C TYR A 225 24.63 5.55 -11.28
N PHE A 226 24.81 5.82 -12.59
CA PHE A 226 23.76 6.42 -13.41
C PHE A 226 22.51 5.55 -13.57
N ALA A 227 22.64 4.31 -14.04
CA ALA A 227 21.49 3.44 -14.28
C ALA A 227 20.69 3.12 -13.00
N PRO A 228 21.34 2.76 -11.87
CA PRO A 228 20.66 2.57 -10.59
C PRO A 228 19.93 3.82 -10.10
N ILE A 229 20.57 4.99 -10.18
CA ILE A 229 19.97 6.26 -9.76
C ILE A 229 18.74 6.59 -10.61
N LEU A 230 18.84 6.44 -11.93
CA LEU A 230 17.73 6.70 -12.85
C LEU A 230 16.55 5.77 -12.55
N THR A 231 16.77 4.47 -12.45
CA THR A 231 15.72 3.49 -12.09
C THR A 231 15.07 3.83 -10.75
N LEU A 232 15.88 4.06 -9.71
CA LEU A 232 15.39 4.29 -8.36
C LEU A 232 14.66 5.64 -8.22
N SER A 233 14.96 6.62 -9.07
CA SER A 233 14.31 7.95 -9.06
C SER A 233 12.87 7.94 -9.60
N ILE A 234 12.50 6.93 -10.42
CA ILE A 234 11.21 6.86 -11.10
C ILE A 234 10.06 6.76 -10.08
N LEU A 235 10.18 5.86 -9.09
CA LEU A 235 9.14 5.63 -8.09
C LEU A 235 8.89 6.90 -7.24
N PRO A 236 9.90 7.52 -6.61
CA PRO A 236 9.73 8.79 -5.90
C PRO A 236 9.19 9.90 -6.79
N MET A 237 9.66 10.00 -8.03
CA MET A 237 9.15 10.99 -8.99
C MET A 237 7.65 10.82 -9.21
N ILE A 238 7.17 9.62 -9.55
CA ILE A 238 5.74 9.37 -9.81
C ILE A 238 4.91 9.66 -8.55
N SER A 239 5.32 9.14 -7.40
CA SER A 239 4.60 9.30 -6.13
C SER A 239 4.54 10.76 -5.68
N LEU A 240 5.67 11.48 -5.70
CA LEU A 240 5.73 12.90 -5.34
C LEU A 240 4.98 13.77 -6.34
N TYR A 241 5.10 13.48 -7.64
CA TYR A 241 4.44 14.28 -8.68
C TYR A 241 2.92 14.21 -8.53
N ARG A 242 2.38 13.00 -8.32
CA ARG A 242 0.96 12.80 -8.05
C ARG A 242 0.51 13.49 -6.75
N LEU A 243 1.31 13.37 -5.69
CA LEU A 243 1.02 14.03 -4.41
C LEU A 243 0.99 15.55 -4.58
N PHE A 244 2.01 16.14 -5.20
CA PHE A 244 2.09 17.57 -5.43
C PHE A 244 0.94 18.09 -6.29
N LEU A 245 0.57 17.39 -7.37
CA LEU A 245 -0.59 17.77 -8.18
C LEU A 245 -1.87 17.82 -7.34
N LEU A 246 -2.08 16.84 -6.46
CA LEU A 246 -3.25 16.81 -5.59
C LEU A 246 -3.22 17.95 -4.56
N LEU A 247 -2.12 18.08 -3.82
CA LEU A 247 -1.99 19.09 -2.76
C LEU A 247 -2.07 20.52 -3.32
N VAL A 248 -1.48 20.77 -4.48
CA VAL A 248 -1.56 22.07 -5.15
C VAL A 248 -3.01 22.37 -5.54
N GLU A 249 -3.72 21.42 -6.14
CA GLU A 249 -5.13 21.61 -6.51
C GLU A 249 -6.03 21.86 -5.30
N GLU A 250 -5.86 21.11 -4.22
CA GLU A 250 -6.60 21.33 -2.97
C GLU A 250 -6.33 22.71 -2.37
N GLU A 251 -5.07 23.16 -2.40
CA GLU A 251 -4.67 24.44 -1.84
C GLU A 251 -5.16 25.64 -2.68
N PHE A 252 -5.24 25.48 -4.01
CA PHE A 252 -5.82 26.48 -4.90
C PHE A 252 -7.34 26.70 -4.70
N LEU A 253 -8.05 25.74 -4.09
CA LEU A 253 -9.48 25.84 -3.80
C LEU A 253 -9.79 26.65 -2.53
N LYS A 254 -8.76 27.06 -1.77
CA LYS A 254 -8.95 27.82 -0.53
C LYS A 254 -9.20 29.31 -0.78
N ASN A 255 -10.05 29.91 0.05
CA ASN A 255 -10.50 31.31 -0.09
C ASN A 255 -9.37 32.34 -0.14
N TYR A 256 -8.25 32.11 0.55
CA TYR A 256 -7.13 33.06 0.53
C TYR A 256 -6.47 33.14 -0.86
N THR A 257 -6.50 32.04 -1.62
CA THR A 257 -5.97 31.98 -2.99
C THR A 257 -6.85 32.81 -3.93
N GLU A 258 -8.17 32.72 -3.77
CA GLU A 258 -9.13 33.56 -4.51
C GLU A 258 -8.95 35.04 -4.19
N PHE A 259 -8.71 35.38 -2.91
CA PHE A 259 -8.39 36.74 -2.49
C PHE A 259 -7.05 37.27 -3.03
N ALA A 260 -6.02 36.42 -3.10
CA ALA A 260 -4.74 36.79 -3.70
C ALA A 260 -4.89 37.08 -5.21
N LEU A 261 -5.69 36.27 -5.91
CA LEU A 261 -6.01 36.48 -7.33
C LEU A 261 -6.82 37.78 -7.56
N SER A 262 -7.78 38.10 -6.69
CA SER A 262 -8.56 39.35 -6.80
C SER A 262 -7.72 40.62 -6.56
N LYS A 263 -6.61 40.50 -5.82
CA LYS A 263 -5.58 41.55 -5.67
C LYS A 263 -4.65 41.69 -6.86
N GLY A 264 -4.79 40.89 -7.91
CA GLY A 264 -3.94 40.91 -9.09
C GLY A 264 -2.62 40.15 -8.94
N ILE A 265 -2.45 39.32 -7.90
CA ILE A 265 -1.25 38.48 -7.74
C ILE A 265 -1.32 37.33 -8.76
N GLY A 266 -0.29 37.20 -9.60
CA GLY A 266 -0.22 36.14 -10.61
C GLY A 266 -0.18 34.72 -10.02
N LYS A 267 -0.81 33.76 -10.69
CA LYS A 267 -0.89 32.34 -10.26
C LYS A 267 0.47 31.71 -9.95
N MET A 268 1.49 32.01 -10.75
CA MET A 268 2.87 31.53 -10.53
C MET A 268 3.44 31.99 -9.19
N ARG A 269 3.25 33.27 -8.84
CA ARG A 269 3.73 33.82 -7.57
C ARG A 269 2.99 33.22 -6.38
N ILE A 270 1.67 33.01 -6.53
CA ILE A 270 0.85 32.34 -5.51
C ILE A 270 1.35 30.91 -5.27
N LEU A 271 1.61 30.17 -6.34
CA LEU A 271 2.12 28.80 -6.28
C LEU A 271 3.46 28.74 -5.52
N LEU A 272 4.44 29.52 -5.95
CA LEU A 272 5.81 29.47 -5.42
C LEU A 272 5.93 29.96 -3.97
N VAL A 273 5.24 31.05 -3.61
CA VAL A 273 5.44 31.71 -2.32
C VAL A 273 4.45 31.24 -1.26
N HIS A 274 3.18 31.05 -1.62
CA HIS A 274 2.11 30.76 -0.66
C HIS A 274 1.81 29.26 -0.61
N ILE A 275 1.54 28.64 -1.76
CA ILE A 275 1.07 27.25 -1.81
C ILE A 275 2.17 26.28 -1.42
N PHE A 276 3.36 26.34 -2.03
CA PHE A 276 4.46 25.44 -1.69
C PHE A 276 4.84 25.49 -0.20
N ARG A 277 4.83 26.69 0.38
CA ARG A 277 5.03 26.87 1.82
C ARG A 277 3.95 26.18 2.66
N ASN A 278 2.70 26.24 2.24
CA ASN A 278 1.58 25.65 2.96
C ASN A 278 1.52 24.12 2.83
N ILE A 279 1.88 23.58 1.67
CA ILE A 279 1.85 22.13 1.44
C ILE A 279 3.10 21.41 1.98
N PHE A 280 4.17 22.13 2.35
CA PHE A 280 5.42 21.54 2.87
C PHE A 280 5.20 20.57 4.03
N THR A 281 4.33 20.93 4.97
CA THR A 281 3.99 20.06 6.12
C THR A 281 3.36 18.74 5.65
N SER A 282 2.42 18.79 4.70
CA SER A 282 1.81 17.59 4.12
C SER A 282 2.84 16.75 3.35
N ILE A 283 3.71 17.40 2.56
CA ILE A 283 4.79 16.74 1.83
C ILE A 283 5.71 15.97 2.79
N TYR A 284 6.08 16.58 3.92
CA TYR A 284 6.93 15.93 4.91
C TYR A 284 6.32 14.62 5.43
N TYR A 285 5.03 14.62 5.80
CA TYR A 285 4.38 13.41 6.31
C TYR A 285 4.34 12.29 5.25
N HIS A 286 4.08 12.64 3.99
CA HIS A 286 4.06 11.66 2.90
C HIS A 286 5.46 11.23 2.45
N SER A 287 6.48 12.07 2.62
CA SER A 287 7.88 11.72 2.29
C SER A 287 8.36 10.48 3.04
N LYS A 288 7.80 10.22 4.24
CA LYS A 288 8.11 9.02 5.04
C LYS A 288 7.84 7.72 4.28
N ILE A 289 6.67 7.65 3.66
CA ILE A 289 6.19 6.48 2.92
C ILE A 289 7.03 6.29 1.64
N ILE A 290 7.39 7.40 0.98
CA ILE A 290 8.14 7.38 -0.29
C ILE A 290 9.59 6.95 -0.06
N ILE A 291 10.25 7.47 0.97
CA ILE A 291 11.59 7.05 1.36
C ILE A 291 11.60 5.58 1.75
N TRP A 292 10.61 5.12 2.52
CA TRP A 292 10.47 3.71 2.86
C TRP A 292 10.30 2.81 1.63
N GLY A 293 9.40 3.18 0.70
CA GLY A 293 9.23 2.48 -0.57
C GLY A 293 10.53 2.44 -1.39
N GLY A 294 11.24 3.56 -1.46
CA GLY A 294 12.53 3.64 -2.13
C GLY A 294 13.61 2.76 -1.50
N LEU A 295 13.64 2.59 -0.18
CA LEU A 295 14.60 1.69 0.47
C LEU A 295 14.34 0.23 0.10
N SER A 296 13.07 -0.17 -0.01
CA SER A 296 12.72 -1.49 -0.53
C SER A 296 13.22 -1.65 -1.96
N SER A 297 13.03 -0.62 -2.80
CA SER A 297 13.50 -0.62 -4.19
C SER A 297 15.02 -0.62 -4.31
N LEU A 298 15.74 0.04 -3.39
CA LEU A 298 17.21 0.06 -3.38
C LEU A 298 17.78 -1.36 -3.36
N PHE A 299 17.19 -2.25 -2.56
CA PHE A 299 17.64 -3.64 -2.47
C PHE A 299 17.43 -4.42 -3.76
N ILE A 300 16.31 -4.18 -4.45
CA ILE A 300 16.06 -4.72 -5.79
C ILE A 300 17.12 -4.21 -6.77
N VAL A 301 17.34 -2.90 -6.79
CA VAL A 301 18.30 -2.28 -7.70
C VAL A 301 19.71 -2.82 -7.43
N GLU A 302 20.11 -2.99 -6.16
CA GLU A 302 21.41 -3.59 -5.81
C GLU A 302 21.58 -5.00 -6.38
N THR A 303 20.60 -5.86 -6.22
CA THR A 303 20.67 -7.23 -6.74
C THR A 303 20.63 -7.27 -8.28
N LEU A 304 19.75 -6.47 -8.90
CA LEU A 304 19.57 -6.48 -10.35
C LEU A 304 20.79 -5.94 -11.11
N PHE A 305 21.38 -4.84 -10.63
CA PHE A 305 22.55 -4.22 -11.24
C PHE A 305 23.88 -4.84 -10.77
N ASN A 306 23.81 -5.94 -9.99
CA ASN A 306 24.95 -6.65 -9.41
C ASN A 306 25.86 -5.74 -8.57
N MET A 307 25.27 -4.79 -7.85
CA MET A 307 26.00 -3.82 -7.05
C MET A 307 26.42 -4.43 -5.71
N ARG A 308 27.68 -4.21 -5.31
CA ARG A 308 28.19 -4.57 -3.98
C ARG A 308 27.77 -3.52 -2.93
N GLY A 309 26.47 -3.37 -2.74
CA GLY A 309 25.88 -2.51 -1.72
C GLY A 309 25.65 -3.24 -0.39
N ILE A 310 25.02 -2.55 0.57
CA ILE A 310 24.75 -3.08 1.91
C ILE A 310 23.94 -4.38 1.90
N THR A 311 23.03 -4.57 0.93
CA THR A 311 22.18 -5.77 0.83
C THR A 311 23.00 -7.02 0.55
N ALA A 312 24.04 -6.89 -0.27
CA ALA A 312 24.91 -8.01 -0.63
C ALA A 312 25.59 -8.61 0.61
N PHE A 313 26.01 -7.77 1.57
CA PHE A 313 26.64 -8.22 2.81
C PHE A 313 25.64 -8.93 3.73
N ILE A 314 24.42 -8.38 3.86
CA ILE A 314 23.35 -9.02 4.64
C ILE A 314 22.95 -10.38 4.04
N ALA A 315 22.95 -10.51 2.72
CA ALA A 315 22.58 -11.73 2.02
C ALA A 315 23.69 -12.80 2.00
N GLN A 316 24.95 -12.42 2.22
CA GLN A 316 26.08 -13.35 2.22
C GLN A 316 26.42 -13.85 3.62
N ASP A 317 26.29 -13.01 4.65
CA ASP A 317 26.69 -13.34 6.02
C ASP A 317 25.54 -13.18 7.01
N PHE A 318 25.03 -14.32 7.48
CA PHE A 318 23.86 -14.41 8.37
C PHE A 318 24.21 -14.39 9.86
N ARG A 319 25.43 -14.00 10.23
CA ARG A 319 25.80 -13.82 11.63
C ARG A 319 24.99 -12.68 12.26
N PRO A 320 24.48 -12.83 13.50
CA PRO A 320 23.66 -11.82 14.16
C PRO A 320 24.32 -10.43 14.21
N ILE A 321 25.64 -10.36 14.45
CA ILE A 321 26.36 -9.10 14.52
C ILE A 321 26.37 -8.34 13.18
N VAL A 322 26.56 -9.05 12.07
CA VAL A 322 26.59 -8.45 10.72
C VAL A 322 25.20 -7.94 10.35
N ILE A 323 24.16 -8.74 10.61
CA ILE A 323 22.77 -8.33 10.39
C ILE A 323 22.42 -7.12 11.24
N ALA A 324 22.70 -7.15 12.55
CA ALA A 324 22.35 -6.08 13.47
C ALA A 324 23.01 -4.75 13.09
N VAL A 325 24.33 -4.74 12.85
CA VAL A 325 25.06 -3.52 12.50
C VAL A 325 24.62 -3.01 11.12
N SER A 326 24.41 -3.88 10.14
CA SER A 326 23.93 -3.45 8.81
C SER A 326 22.53 -2.83 8.87
N LEU A 327 21.59 -3.44 9.61
CA LEU A 327 20.25 -2.89 9.82
C LEU A 327 20.29 -1.58 10.63
N LEU A 328 21.22 -1.43 11.57
CA LEU A 328 21.41 -0.19 12.33
C LEU A 328 21.96 0.96 11.49
N LEU A 329 22.89 0.67 10.57
CA LEU A 329 23.40 1.65 9.60
C LEU A 329 22.29 2.16 8.71
N ILE A 330 21.34 1.30 8.33
CA ILE A 330 20.15 1.70 7.57
C ILE A 330 19.19 2.49 8.47
N PHE A 331 18.82 1.96 9.65
CA PHE A 331 17.83 2.55 10.55
C PHE A 331 18.22 3.95 11.09
N THR A 332 19.47 4.14 11.51
CA THR A 332 19.89 5.30 12.30
C THR A 332 19.73 6.64 11.55
N PRO A 333 20.23 6.81 10.31
CA PRO A 333 20.05 8.04 9.55
C PRO A 333 18.57 8.40 9.36
N PHE A 334 17.72 7.42 9.04
CA PHE A 334 16.29 7.66 8.86
C PHE A 334 15.60 8.06 10.15
N PHE A 335 15.90 7.35 11.24
CA PHE A 335 15.36 7.71 12.55
C PHE A 335 15.70 9.17 12.90
N ILE A 336 16.96 9.58 12.71
CA ILE A 336 17.41 10.95 12.99
C ILE A 336 16.67 11.97 12.12
N ILE A 337 16.54 11.72 10.81
CA ILE A 337 15.85 12.63 9.88
C ILE A 337 14.39 12.83 10.30
N TYR A 338 13.65 11.75 10.60
CA TYR A 338 12.22 11.86 10.93
C TYR A 338 11.96 12.38 12.32
N GLN A 339 12.78 11.99 13.28
CA GLN A 339 12.61 12.44 14.65
C GLN A 339 13.05 13.90 14.79
N GLY A 340 14.13 14.30 14.11
CA GLY A 340 14.57 15.68 14.02
C GLY A 340 13.52 16.59 13.39
N ALA A 341 12.95 16.21 12.24
CA ALA A 341 11.91 17.04 11.61
C ALA A 341 10.60 17.07 12.40
N SER A 342 10.28 16.05 13.21
CA SER A 342 9.13 16.11 14.13
C SER A 342 9.30 17.12 15.28
N LEU A 343 10.53 17.56 15.59
CA LEU A 343 10.75 18.64 16.56
C LEU A 343 10.34 20.01 16.03
N PHE A 344 10.51 20.23 14.72
CA PHE A 344 10.19 21.51 14.06
C PHE A 344 8.73 21.59 13.61
N ILE A 345 8.10 20.43 13.37
CA ILE A 345 6.73 20.35 12.89
C ILE A 345 5.80 20.21 14.09
N LYS A 346 4.95 21.22 14.29
CA LYS A 346 3.93 21.22 15.33
C LYS A 346 2.94 20.08 15.05
N GLN A 347 3.08 18.95 15.75
CA GLN A 347 2.06 17.89 15.72
C GLN A 347 0.76 18.45 16.31
N GLU A 348 -0.29 18.54 15.49
CA GLU A 348 -1.66 18.71 15.98
C GLU A 348 -2.14 17.37 16.56
N GLU A 349 -1.63 17.02 17.74
CA GLU A 349 -2.12 15.86 18.49
C GLU A 349 -3.43 16.23 19.20
N SER A 350 -4.53 15.67 18.72
CA SER A 350 -5.87 15.85 19.31
C SER A 350 -6.04 15.00 20.58
N SER A 351 -5.53 15.48 21.72
CA SER A 351 -5.81 14.89 23.03
C SER A 351 -7.03 15.56 23.68
N ILE A 352 -8.17 14.86 23.70
CA ILE A 352 -9.29 15.20 24.59
C ILE A 352 -9.13 14.37 25.87
N GLU A 353 -9.22 15.04 27.02
CA GLU A 353 -9.08 14.44 28.35
C GLU A 353 -10.15 13.37 28.63
N TRP A 354 -9.69 12.25 29.19
CA TRP A 354 -10.48 11.07 29.51
C TRP A 354 -11.01 11.13 30.94
N ARG A 355 -12.30 11.40 31.09
CA ARG A 355 -13.07 10.96 32.27
C ARG A 355 -14.46 10.61 31.82
N LEU A 356 -14.71 9.30 31.68
CA LEU A 356 -16.00 8.58 31.72
C LEU A 356 -15.73 7.17 31.14
N PHE A 357 -15.02 6.31 31.89
CA PHE A 357 -14.76 4.94 31.42
C PHE A 357 -14.52 3.96 32.59
N LYS A 358 -15.58 3.22 32.93
CA LYS A 358 -15.68 1.98 33.75
C LYS A 358 -17.19 1.69 33.85
N GLU A 359 -17.77 0.50 33.80
CA GLU A 359 -17.44 -0.95 33.77
C GLU A 359 -18.44 -1.58 32.75
N ASP A 360 -18.23 -2.70 32.05
CA ASP A 360 -18.28 -4.07 32.58
C ASP A 360 -17.91 -5.06 31.45
N ILE A 361 -16.99 -5.99 31.69
CA ILE A 361 -16.74 -7.13 30.79
C ILE A 361 -16.55 -8.40 31.61
N ALA A 362 -17.65 -9.11 31.82
CA ALA A 362 -17.66 -10.51 32.20
C ALA A 362 -18.88 -11.23 31.60
N SER A 363 -18.94 -11.38 30.27
CA SER A 363 -19.66 -12.49 29.62
C SER A 363 -19.37 -12.58 28.11
N ILE A 364 -18.16 -13.02 27.78
CA ILE A 364 -17.83 -13.43 26.40
C ILE A 364 -18.34 -14.86 26.19
N ARG A 365 -19.64 -15.06 25.90
CA ARG A 365 -20.08 -16.28 25.19
C ARG A 365 -21.48 -16.18 24.57
N LYS A 366 -21.51 -16.04 23.24
CA LYS A 366 -22.37 -16.76 22.27
C LYS A 366 -22.26 -16.07 20.89
N TRP A 367 -21.57 -16.74 19.97
CA TRP A 367 -21.23 -16.26 18.63
C TRP A 367 -22.25 -16.78 17.62
N LYS A 368 -23.08 -15.91 17.03
CA LYS A 368 -23.91 -16.23 15.84
C LYS A 368 -23.25 -15.63 14.59
N LEU A 369 -22.18 -16.27 14.13
CA LEU A 369 -21.37 -15.90 12.95
C LEU A 369 -22.18 -15.96 11.63
N TRP A 370 -23.06 -16.94 11.51
CA TRP A 370 -23.76 -17.28 10.26
C TRP A 370 -24.77 -16.24 9.77
N ARG A 371 -25.45 -15.52 10.68
CA ARG A 371 -26.48 -14.54 10.29
C ARG A 371 -25.88 -13.23 9.76
N ARG A 372 -24.60 -12.95 10.07
CA ARG A 372 -23.85 -11.78 9.57
C ARG A 372 -23.02 -12.09 8.32
N LEU A 373 -22.52 -13.32 8.15
CA LEU A 373 -21.91 -13.77 6.89
C LEU A 373 -22.90 -13.66 5.71
N ARG A 374 -24.17 -13.99 5.93
CA ARG A 374 -25.23 -13.84 4.91
C ARG A 374 -25.49 -12.37 4.51
N GLN A 375 -25.22 -11.41 5.40
CA GLN A 375 -25.27 -9.97 5.09
C GLN A 375 -23.99 -9.51 4.34
N GLY A 376 -22.86 -10.17 4.52
CA GLY A 376 -21.63 -9.90 3.75
C GLY A 376 -21.78 -10.18 2.25
N GLY A 377 -22.52 -11.23 1.89
CA GLY A 377 -22.81 -11.54 0.49
C GLY A 377 -23.58 -10.44 -0.23
N SER A 378 -24.58 -9.83 0.40
CA SER A 378 -25.34 -8.72 -0.22
C SER A 378 -24.50 -7.46 -0.42
N ILE A 379 -23.51 -7.22 0.46
CA ILE A 379 -22.56 -6.10 0.33
C ILE A 379 -21.62 -6.35 -0.86
N LEU A 380 -21.11 -7.56 -1.05
CA LEU A 380 -20.26 -7.92 -2.19
C LEU A 380 -21.00 -7.73 -3.52
N PHE A 381 -22.27 -8.15 -3.59
CA PHE A 381 -23.12 -7.97 -4.78
C PHE A 381 -23.33 -6.51 -5.18
N ILE A 382 -23.35 -5.57 -4.21
CA ILE A 382 -23.43 -4.14 -4.52
C ILE A 382 -22.16 -3.66 -5.23
N HIS A 383 -20.99 -4.16 -4.81
CA HIS A 383 -19.70 -3.79 -5.39
C HIS A 383 -19.46 -4.44 -6.76
N LEU A 384 -19.94 -5.68 -6.98
CA LEU A 384 -19.90 -6.36 -8.28
C LEU A 384 -20.63 -5.60 -9.41
N LYS A 385 -21.55 -4.68 -9.08
CA LYS A 385 -22.18 -3.81 -10.08
C LYS A 385 -21.24 -2.71 -10.61
N ASN A 386 -20.12 -2.42 -9.94
CA ASN A 386 -19.14 -1.47 -10.45
C ASN A 386 -18.27 -2.18 -11.52
N PRO A 387 -18.10 -1.59 -12.72
CA PRO A 387 -17.35 -2.23 -13.81
C PRO A 387 -15.89 -2.48 -13.46
N LYS A 388 -15.22 -1.55 -12.76
CA LYS A 388 -13.81 -1.72 -12.37
C LYS A 388 -13.65 -2.88 -11.40
N PHE A 389 -14.54 -2.97 -10.41
CA PHE A 389 -14.53 -4.06 -9.46
C PHE A 389 -14.80 -5.41 -10.14
N PHE A 390 -15.80 -5.47 -11.01
CA PHE A 390 -16.14 -6.68 -11.74
C PHE A 390 -14.98 -7.18 -12.60
N ILE A 391 -14.36 -6.31 -13.41
CA ILE A 391 -13.23 -6.67 -14.27
C ILE A 391 -12.07 -7.24 -13.44
N GLY A 392 -11.67 -6.54 -12.38
CA GLY A 392 -10.57 -7.00 -11.52
C GLY A 392 -10.89 -8.30 -10.81
N PHE A 393 -12.11 -8.44 -10.27
CA PHE A 393 -12.54 -9.66 -9.59
C PHE A 393 -12.58 -10.86 -10.56
N THR A 394 -13.19 -10.69 -11.74
CA THR A 394 -13.27 -11.76 -12.75
C THR A 394 -11.89 -12.15 -13.26
N PHE A 395 -10.95 -11.20 -13.40
CA PHE A 395 -9.57 -11.53 -13.78
C PHE A 395 -8.89 -12.41 -12.74
N ILE A 396 -8.86 -11.99 -11.46
CA ILE A 396 -8.15 -12.73 -10.40
C ILE A 396 -8.84 -14.08 -10.14
N ALA A 397 -10.17 -14.07 -9.96
CA ALA A 397 -10.93 -15.29 -9.69
C ALA A 397 -10.91 -16.24 -10.89
N GLY A 398 -11.04 -15.71 -12.11
CA GLY A 398 -10.98 -16.48 -13.34
C GLY A 398 -9.61 -17.12 -13.55
N LEU A 399 -8.52 -16.38 -13.37
CA LEU A 399 -7.16 -16.91 -13.49
C LEU A 399 -6.85 -17.96 -12.43
N LEU A 400 -7.26 -17.75 -11.18
CA LEU A 400 -7.09 -18.73 -10.11
C LEU A 400 -7.90 -20.01 -10.37
N LEU A 401 -9.17 -19.89 -10.74
CA LEU A 401 -10.01 -21.04 -11.06
C LEU A 401 -9.47 -21.79 -12.27
N TYR A 402 -9.11 -21.06 -13.33
CA TYR A 402 -8.52 -21.65 -14.53
C TYR A 402 -7.24 -22.40 -14.21
N SER A 403 -6.34 -21.83 -13.40
CA SER A 403 -5.12 -22.48 -12.93
C SER A 403 -5.38 -23.80 -12.19
N VAL A 404 -6.35 -23.79 -11.27
CA VAL A 404 -6.72 -24.99 -10.50
C VAL A 404 -7.33 -26.05 -11.42
N PHE A 405 -8.28 -25.69 -12.28
CA PHE A 405 -8.91 -26.64 -13.21
C PHE A 405 -7.91 -27.16 -14.24
N TYR A 406 -7.06 -26.30 -14.79
CA TYR A 406 -6.02 -26.69 -15.74
C TYR A 406 -5.09 -27.74 -15.14
N TYR A 407 -4.62 -27.53 -13.90
CA TYR A 407 -3.80 -28.53 -13.22
C TYR A 407 -4.53 -29.85 -12.94
N LEU A 408 -5.82 -29.80 -12.62
CA LEU A 408 -6.61 -31.00 -12.29
C LEU A 408 -7.02 -31.81 -13.53
N LEU A 409 -7.17 -31.16 -14.69
CA LEU A 409 -7.69 -31.76 -15.92
C LEU A 409 -6.61 -32.10 -16.95
N ALA A 410 -5.45 -31.44 -16.91
CA ALA A 410 -4.39 -31.68 -17.88
C ALA A 410 -3.58 -32.94 -17.53
N ASP A 411 -3.46 -33.87 -18.47
CA ASP A 411 -2.64 -35.08 -18.30
C ASP A 411 -1.15 -34.74 -18.06
N VAL A 412 -0.65 -33.72 -18.76
CA VAL A 412 0.68 -33.16 -18.58
C VAL A 412 0.54 -31.66 -18.34
N PRO A 413 0.57 -31.19 -17.08
CA PRO A 413 0.27 -29.80 -16.74
C PRO A 413 1.35 -28.82 -17.18
N ILE A 414 2.58 -29.28 -17.43
CA ILE A 414 3.68 -28.43 -17.92
C ILE A 414 4.32 -29.16 -19.09
N LYS A 415 4.19 -28.61 -20.30
CA LYS A 415 4.86 -29.18 -21.47
C LYS A 415 6.36 -28.95 -21.36
N ASN A 416 7.13 -30.01 -21.53
CA ASN A 416 8.59 -29.98 -21.55
C ASN A 416 9.11 -30.40 -22.93
N LEU A 417 9.94 -29.55 -23.55
CA LEU A 417 10.68 -29.88 -24.77
C LEU A 417 12.17 -29.67 -24.50
N THR A 418 12.95 -30.75 -24.57
CA THR A 418 14.40 -30.73 -24.33
C THR A 418 15.20 -30.46 -25.59
N PHE A 419 14.78 -30.98 -26.74
CA PHE A 419 15.43 -30.73 -28.02
C PHE A 419 14.40 -30.66 -29.14
N VAL A 420 14.44 -29.58 -29.92
CA VAL A 420 13.66 -29.50 -31.17
C VAL A 420 14.55 -30.03 -32.29
N LYS A 421 14.10 -31.09 -32.97
CA LYS A 421 14.80 -31.71 -34.09
C LYS A 421 14.09 -31.41 -35.41
N ASP A 422 14.86 -31.22 -36.48
CA ASP A 422 14.31 -31.15 -37.84
C ASP A 422 13.89 -32.54 -38.35
N ALA A 423 13.30 -32.57 -39.55
CA ALA A 423 12.88 -33.82 -40.22
C ALA A 423 14.04 -34.78 -40.51
N GLN A 424 15.29 -34.30 -40.45
CA GLN A 424 16.52 -35.05 -40.65
C GLN A 424 17.18 -35.48 -39.33
N GLY A 425 16.53 -35.20 -38.18
CA GLY A 425 17.00 -35.57 -36.85
C GLY A 425 18.07 -34.65 -36.25
N LYS A 426 18.42 -33.54 -36.92
CA LYS A 426 19.39 -32.55 -36.42
C LYS A 426 18.74 -31.63 -35.40
N ILE A 427 19.48 -31.32 -34.32
CA ILE A 427 19.02 -30.42 -33.28
C ILE A 427 19.00 -28.98 -33.83
N VAL A 428 17.80 -28.40 -33.90
CA VAL A 428 17.53 -27.03 -34.35
C VAL A 428 17.56 -26.05 -33.19
N SER A 429 17.09 -26.49 -32.02
CA SER A 429 17.00 -25.63 -30.83
C SER A 429 17.18 -26.45 -29.55
N ALA A 430 17.83 -25.83 -28.56
CA ALA A 430 17.97 -26.30 -27.20
C ALA A 430 17.43 -25.24 -26.22
N PRO A 431 16.97 -25.62 -25.01
CA PRO A 431 16.48 -24.69 -24.00
C PRO A 431 17.49 -23.61 -23.61
N PRO A 432 17.03 -22.43 -23.17
CA PRO A 432 15.69 -21.88 -23.33
C PRO A 432 15.30 -21.65 -24.79
N HIS A 433 14.17 -22.20 -25.20
CA HIS A 433 13.59 -22.02 -26.53
C HIS A 433 12.93 -20.64 -26.63
N PRO A 434 13.13 -19.90 -27.74
CA PRO A 434 12.41 -18.68 -28.03
C PRO A 434 10.93 -18.96 -28.33
N LEU A 435 10.14 -17.90 -28.52
CA LEU A 435 8.73 -18.00 -28.90
C LEU A 435 8.60 -18.81 -30.21
N SER A 436 7.71 -19.81 -30.21
CA SER A 436 7.44 -20.68 -31.36
C SER A 436 5.99 -21.16 -31.34
N SER A 437 5.53 -21.80 -32.44
CA SER A 437 4.18 -22.40 -32.49
C SER A 437 3.99 -23.52 -31.46
N GLN A 438 5.08 -24.20 -31.10
CA GLN A 438 5.07 -25.25 -30.07
C GLN A 438 5.08 -24.66 -28.65
N MET A 439 5.69 -23.48 -28.47
CA MET A 439 5.83 -22.77 -27.19
C MET A 439 5.51 -21.28 -27.35
N LEU A 440 4.24 -20.92 -27.12
CA LEU A 440 3.72 -19.57 -27.37
C LEU A 440 4.49 -18.44 -26.67
N LEU A 441 4.95 -18.69 -25.44
CA LEU A 441 5.75 -17.73 -24.64
C LEU A 441 7.22 -18.15 -24.50
N GLY A 442 7.66 -19.15 -25.28
CA GLY A 442 8.98 -19.77 -25.16
C GLY A 442 9.07 -20.77 -24.01
N SER A 443 10.30 -21.22 -23.72
CA SER A 443 10.61 -22.11 -22.59
C SER A 443 11.55 -21.48 -21.58
N ASP A 444 11.54 -22.03 -20.36
CA ASP A 444 12.61 -21.82 -19.39
C ASP A 444 13.89 -22.59 -19.79
N ARG A 445 14.92 -22.49 -18.93
CA ARG A 445 16.20 -23.18 -19.08
C ARG A 445 16.13 -24.71 -19.09
N TYR A 446 15.06 -25.28 -18.55
CA TYR A 446 14.85 -26.72 -18.45
C TYR A 446 13.95 -27.25 -19.58
N GLY A 447 13.51 -26.38 -20.49
CA GLY A 447 12.62 -26.74 -21.59
C GLY A 447 11.14 -26.71 -21.23
N ASN A 448 10.76 -26.19 -20.05
CA ASN A 448 9.36 -26.07 -19.65
C ASN A 448 8.70 -24.87 -20.32
N SER A 449 7.49 -25.06 -20.84
CA SER A 449 6.65 -24.00 -21.41
C SER A 449 6.34 -22.90 -20.37
N ILE A 450 6.75 -21.65 -20.66
CA ILE A 450 6.54 -20.51 -19.75
C ILE A 450 5.05 -20.20 -19.56
N LEU A 451 4.25 -20.40 -20.61
CA LEU A 451 2.80 -20.20 -20.53
C LEU A 451 2.17 -21.16 -19.52
N ASP A 452 2.57 -22.43 -19.58
CA ASP A 452 2.05 -23.45 -18.67
C ASP A 452 2.55 -23.19 -17.25
N LEU A 453 3.81 -22.76 -17.07
CA LEU A 453 4.35 -22.33 -15.78
C LEU A 453 3.59 -21.14 -15.18
N ILE A 454 3.20 -20.15 -15.99
CA ILE A 454 2.38 -19.02 -15.51
C ILE A 454 1.01 -19.51 -15.06
N ILE A 455 0.37 -20.39 -15.83
CA ILE A 455 -0.95 -20.93 -15.49
C ILE A 455 -0.85 -21.78 -14.22
N VAL A 456 0.03 -22.78 -14.18
CA VAL A 456 0.19 -23.69 -13.03
C VAL A 456 0.67 -22.95 -11.78
N GLY A 457 1.59 -22.01 -11.93
CA GLY A 457 2.13 -21.19 -10.83
C GLY A 457 1.13 -20.19 -10.24
N ALA A 458 0.08 -19.82 -11.00
CA ALA A 458 -0.92 -18.87 -10.55
C ALA A 458 -1.68 -19.37 -9.31
N ARG A 459 -1.95 -20.68 -9.18
CA ARG A 459 -2.64 -21.22 -8.01
C ARG A 459 -1.86 -20.97 -6.73
N TYR A 460 -0.54 -21.12 -6.72
CA TYR A 460 0.26 -20.90 -5.52
C TYR A 460 0.39 -19.41 -5.24
N THR A 461 0.79 -18.64 -6.25
CA THR A 461 1.05 -17.21 -6.12
C THR A 461 -0.21 -16.45 -5.70
N LEU A 462 -1.35 -16.66 -6.39
CA LEU A 462 -2.59 -15.94 -6.10
C LEU A 462 -3.28 -16.47 -4.84
N PHE A 463 -3.31 -17.78 -4.61
CA PHE A 463 -3.95 -18.34 -3.42
C PHE A 463 -3.24 -17.89 -2.14
N PHE A 464 -1.91 -18.08 -2.06
CA PHE A 464 -1.16 -17.66 -0.87
C PHE A 464 -1.11 -16.15 -0.74
N GLY A 465 -1.06 -15.41 -1.86
CA GLY A 465 -1.22 -13.95 -1.88
C GLY A 465 -2.51 -13.48 -1.21
N ILE A 466 -3.65 -14.05 -1.62
CA ILE A 466 -4.97 -13.75 -1.05
C ILE A 466 -5.05 -14.21 0.40
N LEU A 467 -4.59 -15.43 0.70
CA LEU A 467 -4.64 -16.01 2.03
C LEU A 467 -3.88 -15.14 3.05
N ILE A 468 -2.63 -14.78 2.76
CA ILE A 468 -1.82 -13.93 3.63
C ILE A 468 -2.49 -12.55 3.80
N ALA A 469 -3.02 -11.95 2.73
CA ALA A 469 -3.71 -10.67 2.82
C ALA A 469 -4.97 -10.73 3.70
N VAL A 470 -5.77 -11.78 3.58
CA VAL A 470 -6.94 -12.02 4.45
C VAL A 470 -6.50 -12.18 5.90
N LEU A 471 -5.49 -13.02 6.16
CA LEU A 471 -4.98 -13.26 7.51
C LEU A 471 -4.43 -11.99 8.17
N ARG A 472 -3.70 -11.15 7.41
CA ARG A 472 -3.18 -9.85 7.90
C ARG A 472 -4.29 -8.88 8.30
N VAL A 473 -5.36 -8.78 7.50
CA VAL A 473 -6.49 -7.87 7.81
C VAL A 473 -7.37 -8.44 8.92
N ALA A 474 -7.61 -9.75 8.93
CA ALA A 474 -8.39 -10.42 9.96
C ALA A 474 -7.68 -10.34 11.33
N GLY A 475 -6.40 -10.72 11.37
CA GLY A 475 -5.56 -10.59 12.57
C GLY A 475 -5.42 -9.14 13.02
N GLY A 476 -5.16 -8.22 12.08
CA GLY A 476 -5.13 -6.79 12.33
C GLY A 476 -6.42 -6.28 12.97
N PHE A 477 -7.60 -6.64 12.42
CA PHE A 477 -8.89 -6.25 12.98
C PHE A 477 -9.10 -6.81 14.39
N MET A 478 -8.70 -8.06 14.66
CA MET A 478 -8.80 -8.64 16.00
C MET A 478 -7.99 -7.85 17.04
N PHE A 479 -6.73 -7.51 16.72
CA PHE A 479 -5.90 -6.70 17.61
C PHE A 479 -6.33 -5.22 17.63
N ALA A 480 -6.88 -4.70 16.55
CA ALA A 480 -7.38 -3.33 16.45
C ALA A 480 -8.55 -3.05 17.40
N VAL A 481 -9.44 -4.01 17.62
CA VAL A 481 -10.52 -3.88 18.61
C VAL A 481 -9.94 -3.72 20.01
N ARG A 482 -8.93 -4.54 20.37
CA ARG A 482 -8.22 -4.41 21.66
C ARG A 482 -7.48 -3.07 21.75
N TYR A 483 -6.82 -2.66 20.67
CA TYR A 483 -6.13 -1.38 20.60
C TYR A 483 -7.07 -0.17 20.76
N ALA A 484 -8.22 -0.17 20.09
CA ALA A 484 -9.12 0.98 20.04
C ALA A 484 -9.92 1.20 21.33
N PHE A 485 -10.52 0.14 21.89
CA PHE A 485 -11.46 0.24 23.01
C PHE A 485 -10.83 -0.01 24.38
N MET A 486 -9.70 -0.71 24.42
CA MET A 486 -9.24 -1.38 25.63
C MET A 486 -7.87 -0.89 26.13
N LEU A 487 -7.04 -0.33 25.26
CA LEU A 487 -5.74 0.21 25.63
C LEU A 487 -5.82 1.68 26.04
N LYS A 488 -5.06 2.05 27.07
CA LYS A 488 -4.85 3.43 27.51
C LYS A 488 -3.99 4.18 26.49
N ASP A 489 -4.11 5.51 26.43
CA ASP A 489 -3.32 6.35 25.50
C ASP A 489 -1.81 6.13 25.58
N HIS A 490 -1.25 6.03 26.79
CA HIS A 490 0.19 5.82 26.95
C HIS A 490 0.67 4.50 26.33
N THR A 491 -0.07 3.41 26.54
CA THR A 491 0.25 2.10 25.92
C THR A 491 0.05 2.13 24.42
N ARG A 492 -0.96 2.85 23.92
CA ARG A 492 -1.19 3.03 22.48
C ARG A 492 -0.04 3.76 21.82
N MET A 493 0.36 4.91 22.38
CA MET A 493 1.51 5.67 21.89
C MET A 493 2.77 4.80 21.87
N LEU A 494 3.01 3.98 22.90
CA LEU A 494 4.14 3.05 22.90
C LEU A 494 4.07 2.04 21.75
N ILE A 495 2.90 1.42 21.53
CA ILE A 495 2.69 0.47 20.42
C ILE A 495 2.88 1.15 19.07
N GLU A 496 2.31 2.34 18.87
CA GLU A 496 2.49 3.13 17.65
C GLU A 496 3.97 3.38 17.37
N LYS A 497 4.77 3.73 18.40
CA LYS A 497 6.21 3.97 18.23
C LYS A 497 7.01 2.70 17.93
N ILE A 498 6.65 1.56 18.54
CA ILE A 498 7.25 0.26 18.20
C ILE A 498 6.97 -0.08 16.73
N VAL A 499 5.71 0.06 16.32
CA VAL A 499 5.23 -0.21 14.97
C VAL A 499 5.89 0.73 13.96
N ASP A 500 5.98 2.02 14.24
CA ASP A 500 6.71 3.01 13.41
C ASP A 500 8.19 2.65 13.25
N SER A 501 8.82 2.13 14.31
CA SER A 501 10.25 1.77 14.28
C SER A 501 10.54 0.59 13.35
N ILE A 502 9.65 -0.41 13.31
CA ILE A 502 9.76 -1.57 12.41
C ILE A 502 9.65 -1.14 10.95
N HIS A 503 8.87 -0.10 10.65
CA HIS A 503 8.72 0.40 9.29
C HIS A 503 9.98 1.02 8.71
N PHE A 504 11.01 1.38 9.49
CA PHE A 504 12.24 1.92 8.89
C PHE A 504 13.04 0.87 8.13
N LEU A 505 12.76 -0.42 8.35
CA LEU A 505 13.38 -1.51 7.64
C LEU A 505 12.48 -1.98 6.48
N PRO A 506 13.03 -2.25 5.29
CA PRO A 506 12.23 -2.82 4.21
C PRO A 506 11.73 -4.22 4.58
N LEU A 507 10.41 -4.41 4.47
CA LEU A 507 9.74 -5.64 4.92
C LEU A 507 10.20 -6.87 4.14
N SER A 508 10.57 -6.72 2.87
CA SER A 508 11.13 -7.78 2.03
C SER A 508 12.47 -8.29 2.57
N LEU A 509 13.31 -7.41 3.10
CA LEU A 509 14.58 -7.78 3.72
C LEU A 509 14.35 -8.52 5.04
N ILE A 510 13.46 -8.03 5.91
CA ILE A 510 13.12 -8.76 7.14
C ILE A 510 12.52 -10.13 6.80
N ALA A 511 11.61 -10.20 5.84
CA ALA A 511 11.03 -11.46 5.37
C ALA A 511 12.11 -12.42 4.87
N TYR A 512 13.04 -11.95 4.04
CA TYR A 512 14.18 -12.74 3.55
C TYR A 512 15.03 -13.28 4.72
N LEU A 513 15.39 -12.43 5.68
CA LEU A 513 16.19 -12.83 6.85
C LEU A 513 15.50 -13.93 7.67
N LEU A 514 14.20 -13.78 7.94
CA LEU A 514 13.44 -14.73 8.75
C LEU A 514 13.15 -16.05 8.01
N LEU A 515 12.94 -15.99 6.69
CA LEU A 515 12.52 -17.14 5.89
C LEU A 515 13.68 -17.95 5.32
N ARG A 516 14.85 -17.35 5.06
CA ARG A 516 16.00 -18.05 4.49
C ARG A 516 16.39 -19.34 5.24
N PRO A 517 16.54 -19.35 6.58
CA PRO A 517 16.92 -20.60 7.28
C PRO A 517 15.84 -21.70 7.24
N ILE A 518 14.63 -21.38 6.79
CA ILE A 518 13.49 -22.31 6.69
C ILE A 518 13.33 -22.82 5.25
N LEU A 519 13.45 -21.92 4.27
CA LEU A 519 13.14 -22.18 2.86
C LEU A 519 14.38 -22.54 2.03
N TRP A 520 15.59 -22.39 2.55
CA TRP A 520 16.82 -22.77 1.84
C TRP A 520 17.14 -24.26 2.04
N GLY A 521 17.28 -25.00 0.93
CA GLY A 521 17.66 -26.42 0.97
C GLY A 521 19.09 -26.64 1.50
N LYS A 522 19.37 -27.84 2.03
CA LYS A 522 20.72 -28.22 2.48
C LYS A 522 21.56 -28.92 1.41
N GLY A 523 21.07 -28.96 0.17
CA GLY A 523 21.68 -29.73 -0.91
C GLY A 523 21.19 -31.17 -0.96
N PHE A 524 21.45 -31.86 -2.09
CA PHE A 524 21.00 -33.23 -2.37
C PHE A 524 19.49 -33.49 -2.11
N GLY A 525 18.65 -32.45 -2.23
CA GLY A 525 17.22 -32.54 -1.94
C GLY A 525 16.87 -32.72 -0.45
N ILE A 526 17.83 -32.52 0.47
CA ILE A 526 17.63 -32.66 1.90
C ILE A 526 17.05 -31.36 2.50
N TRP A 527 16.02 -31.53 3.32
CA TRP A 527 15.30 -30.44 3.99
C TRP A 527 15.25 -30.64 5.50
N VAL A 528 15.41 -29.56 6.24
CA VAL A 528 15.22 -29.57 7.71
C VAL A 528 13.74 -29.66 8.06
N TYR A 529 12.90 -28.95 7.30
CA TYR A 529 11.46 -28.85 7.50
C TYR A 529 10.71 -29.52 6.35
N SER A 530 9.60 -30.18 6.66
CA SER A 530 8.72 -30.75 5.65
C SER A 530 8.14 -29.66 4.74
N PHE A 531 7.63 -30.03 3.56
CA PHE A 531 6.98 -29.09 2.64
C PHE A 531 5.83 -28.31 3.30
N THR A 532 4.95 -29.01 4.02
CA THR A 532 3.81 -28.39 4.70
C THR A 532 4.24 -27.42 5.80
N GLU A 533 5.28 -27.76 6.56
CA GLU A 533 5.84 -26.86 7.58
C GLU A 533 6.43 -25.61 6.94
N ARG A 534 7.21 -25.75 5.87
CA ARG A 534 7.80 -24.61 5.14
C ARG A 534 6.74 -23.61 4.70
N ILE A 535 5.70 -24.09 4.02
CA ILE A 535 4.56 -23.26 3.58
C ILE A 535 3.83 -22.62 4.76
N THR A 536 3.57 -23.39 5.83
CA THR A 536 2.84 -22.89 7.00
C THR A 536 3.62 -21.80 7.73
N LEU A 537 4.92 -22.03 7.93
CA LEU A 537 5.84 -21.06 8.55
C LEU A 537 5.99 -19.81 7.67
N GLU A 538 6.08 -19.98 6.35
CA GLU A 538 6.13 -18.86 5.40
C GLU A 538 4.89 -17.97 5.51
N VAL A 539 3.69 -18.56 5.43
CA VAL A 539 2.42 -17.83 5.58
C VAL A 539 2.33 -17.15 6.95
N LEU A 540 2.75 -17.84 8.02
CA LEU A 540 2.70 -17.33 9.39
C LEU A 540 3.66 -16.15 9.59
N ILE A 541 4.91 -16.27 9.16
CA ILE A 541 5.93 -15.22 9.28
C ILE A 541 5.51 -13.99 8.48
N LEU A 542 5.11 -14.18 7.21
CA LEU A 542 4.64 -13.06 6.37
C LEU A 542 3.36 -12.41 6.90
N THR A 543 2.53 -13.14 7.65
CA THR A 543 1.35 -12.58 8.31
C THR A 543 1.72 -11.79 9.56
N ILE A 544 2.42 -12.41 10.51
CA ILE A 544 2.75 -11.82 11.82
C ILE A 544 3.58 -10.56 11.67
N LEU A 545 4.48 -10.51 10.68
CA LEU A 545 5.31 -9.33 10.42
C LEU A 545 4.49 -8.04 10.21
N VAL A 546 3.29 -8.14 9.62
CA VAL A 546 2.49 -6.97 9.22
C VAL A 546 1.23 -6.78 10.08
N VAL A 547 0.81 -7.78 10.84
CA VAL A 547 -0.36 -7.70 11.74
C VAL A 547 -0.31 -6.53 12.74
N PRO A 548 0.83 -6.21 13.40
CA PRO A 548 0.91 -5.05 14.29
C PRO A 548 0.61 -3.73 13.56
N LEU A 549 1.07 -3.61 12.32
CA LEU A 549 0.88 -2.43 11.47
C LEU A 549 -0.60 -2.27 11.11
N THR A 550 -1.24 -3.36 10.65
CA THR A 550 -2.66 -3.34 10.31
C THR A 550 -3.54 -3.14 11.54
N ALA A 551 -3.14 -3.64 12.70
CA ALA A 551 -3.85 -3.44 13.96
C ALA A 551 -3.89 -1.97 14.39
N VAL A 552 -2.75 -1.28 14.35
CA VAL A 552 -2.67 0.16 14.65
C VAL A 552 -3.47 0.97 13.64
N LEU A 553 -3.33 0.68 12.34
CA LEU A 553 -4.03 1.41 11.29
C LEU A 553 -5.56 1.27 11.41
N ILE A 554 -6.06 0.04 11.51
CA ILE A 554 -7.50 -0.21 11.68
C ILE A 554 -7.98 0.38 13.01
N GLY A 555 -7.18 0.28 14.07
CA GLY A 555 -7.51 0.78 15.40
C GLY A 555 -7.64 2.30 15.44
N ASN A 556 -6.75 3.02 14.77
CA ASN A 556 -6.83 4.48 14.61
C ASN A 556 -8.07 4.89 13.80
N GLU A 557 -8.40 4.13 12.76
CA GLU A 557 -9.61 4.36 11.97
C GLU A 557 -10.89 4.16 12.80
N MET A 558 -10.96 3.07 13.58
CA MET A 558 -12.07 2.82 14.52
C MET A 558 -12.23 3.96 15.52
N ARG A 559 -11.12 4.46 16.07
CA ARG A 559 -11.14 5.59 17.01
C ARG A 559 -11.66 6.85 16.35
N GLN A 560 -11.26 7.13 15.11
CA GLN A 560 -11.75 8.28 14.38
C GLN A 560 -13.27 8.21 14.18
N ILE A 561 -13.79 7.06 13.72
CA ILE A 561 -15.24 6.84 13.59
C ILE A 561 -15.95 6.95 14.94
N SER A 562 -15.33 6.46 16.03
CA SER A 562 -15.94 6.50 17.36
C SER A 562 -16.16 7.92 17.92
N LYS A 563 -15.48 8.92 17.35
CA LYS A 563 -15.61 10.34 17.70
C LYS A 563 -16.76 11.03 16.96
N GLU A 564 -17.38 10.37 15.98
CA GLU A 564 -18.46 10.96 15.19
C GLU A 564 -19.74 11.16 16.03
N THR A 565 -20.50 12.21 15.72
CA THR A 565 -21.68 12.62 16.49
C THR A 565 -22.75 11.52 16.57
N PHE A 566 -22.94 10.74 15.50
CA PHE A 566 -23.88 9.63 15.50
C PHE A 566 -23.49 8.49 16.45
N VAL A 567 -22.18 8.26 16.68
CA VAL A 567 -21.69 7.27 17.65
C VAL A 567 -21.86 7.80 19.07
N LEU A 568 -21.58 9.09 19.29
CA LEU A 568 -21.80 9.74 20.58
C LEU A 568 -23.27 9.70 20.98
N SER A 569 -24.20 9.97 20.05
CA SER A 569 -25.64 9.85 20.28
C SER A 569 -26.05 8.42 20.65
N ALA A 570 -25.54 7.41 19.92
CA ALA A 570 -25.82 6.00 20.23
C ALA A 570 -25.32 5.60 21.64
N LYS A 571 -24.15 6.11 22.05
CA LYS A 571 -23.62 5.94 23.41
C LYS A 571 -24.53 6.57 24.47
N THR A 572 -24.96 7.81 24.26
CA THR A 572 -25.85 8.50 25.21
C THR A 572 -27.21 7.83 25.37
N LEU A 573 -27.66 7.08 24.35
CA LEU A 573 -28.88 6.27 24.37
C LEU A 573 -28.69 4.90 25.05
N GLY A 574 -27.52 4.62 25.64
CA GLY A 574 -27.25 3.38 26.36
C GLY A 574 -26.72 2.23 25.49
N GLY A 575 -26.20 2.51 24.29
CA GLY A 575 -25.55 1.49 23.46
C GLY A 575 -24.27 0.96 24.10
N ASP A 576 -24.14 -0.37 24.21
CA ASP A 576 -22.92 -1.03 24.70
C ASP A 576 -21.82 -1.07 23.63
N ASP A 577 -20.56 -1.24 24.03
CA ASP A 577 -19.39 -1.18 23.13
C ASP A 577 -19.47 -2.17 21.95
N LYS A 578 -20.09 -3.34 22.15
CA LYS A 578 -20.27 -4.34 21.08
C LYS A 578 -21.35 -3.91 20.11
N HIS A 579 -22.46 -3.35 20.60
CA HIS A 579 -23.48 -2.75 19.74
C HIS A 579 -22.87 -1.59 18.95
N ILE A 580 -22.11 -0.71 19.60
CA ILE A 580 -21.42 0.40 18.94
C ILE A 580 -20.46 -0.10 17.86
N LEU A 581 -19.61 -1.08 18.18
CA LEU A 581 -18.65 -1.65 17.24
C LEU A 581 -19.35 -2.21 16.00
N TRP A 582 -20.35 -3.08 16.16
CA TRP A 582 -20.92 -3.82 15.03
C TRP A 582 -22.04 -3.10 14.30
N THR A 583 -22.80 -2.24 14.99
CA THR A 583 -23.96 -1.53 14.42
C THR A 583 -23.56 -0.17 13.88
N HIS A 584 -22.65 0.54 14.55
CA HIS A 584 -22.31 1.93 14.19
C HIS A 584 -20.92 2.07 13.56
N ILE A 585 -19.89 1.34 14.02
CA ILE A 585 -18.52 1.52 13.50
C ILE A 585 -18.25 0.60 12.30
N PHE A 586 -18.53 -0.69 12.42
CA PHE A 586 -18.20 -1.70 11.40
C PHE A 586 -18.80 -1.42 10.02
N PRO A 587 -20.05 -0.92 9.87
CA PRO A 587 -20.58 -0.59 8.55
C PRO A 587 -19.79 0.49 7.80
N HIS A 588 -19.19 1.44 8.54
CA HIS A 588 -18.34 2.50 7.99
C HIS A 588 -16.90 2.00 7.79
N LEU A 589 -16.45 1.07 8.64
CA LEU A 589 -15.11 0.48 8.57
C LEU A 589 -14.98 -0.61 7.49
N ALA A 590 -16.02 -1.39 7.22
CA ALA A 590 -15.96 -2.55 6.32
C ALA A 590 -15.47 -2.22 4.89
N PRO A 591 -15.88 -1.11 4.26
CA PRO A 591 -15.31 -0.69 2.98
C PRO A 591 -13.81 -0.38 3.07
N ARG A 592 -13.37 0.20 4.20
CA ARG A 592 -11.97 0.52 4.48
C ARG A 592 -11.15 -0.76 4.69
N LEU A 593 -11.70 -1.77 5.37
CA LEU A 593 -11.07 -3.09 5.52
C LEU A 593 -10.87 -3.79 4.18
N PHE A 594 -11.82 -3.67 3.24
CA PHE A 594 -11.61 -4.25 1.91
C PHE A 594 -10.51 -3.52 1.13
N ILE A 595 -10.49 -2.18 1.18
CA ILE A 595 -9.41 -1.40 0.56
C ILE A 595 -8.05 -1.85 1.15
N LEU A 596 -7.98 -1.99 2.47
CA LEU A 596 -6.78 -2.48 3.15
C LEU A 596 -6.43 -3.91 2.72
N PHE A 597 -7.41 -4.80 2.58
CA PHE A 597 -7.19 -6.17 2.05
C PHE A 597 -6.53 -6.13 0.66
N GLY A 598 -7.05 -5.30 -0.25
CA GLY A 598 -6.46 -5.16 -1.57
C GLY A 598 -5.04 -4.59 -1.52
N GLN A 599 -4.77 -3.63 -0.64
CA GLN A 599 -3.42 -3.10 -0.41
C GLN A 599 -2.49 -4.17 0.16
N GLN A 600 -2.96 -5.00 1.10
CA GLN A 600 -2.19 -6.10 1.66
C GLN A 600 -1.88 -7.18 0.62
N PHE A 601 -2.83 -7.49 -0.29
CA PHE A 601 -2.57 -8.38 -1.42
C PHE A 601 -1.46 -7.82 -2.32
N ILE A 602 -1.53 -6.54 -2.70
CA ILE A 602 -0.49 -5.89 -3.51
C ILE A 602 0.87 -5.96 -2.81
N GLN A 603 0.92 -5.66 -1.50
CA GLN A 603 2.15 -5.76 -0.72
C GLN A 603 2.73 -7.18 -0.69
N VAL A 604 1.89 -8.22 -0.58
CA VAL A 604 2.36 -9.62 -0.63
C VAL A 604 2.88 -9.98 -2.02
N MET A 605 2.22 -9.55 -3.10
CA MET A 605 2.71 -9.76 -4.47
C MET A 605 4.07 -9.10 -4.68
N LEU A 606 4.25 -7.86 -4.20
CA LEU A 606 5.54 -7.20 -4.24
C LEU A 606 6.59 -7.97 -3.42
N ILE A 607 6.26 -8.42 -2.21
CA ILE A 607 7.20 -9.24 -1.41
C ILE A 607 7.61 -10.51 -2.17
N PHE A 608 6.69 -11.21 -2.85
CA PHE A 608 7.04 -12.38 -3.66
C PHE A 608 8.00 -12.05 -4.81
N VAL A 609 7.83 -10.90 -5.46
CA VAL A 609 8.79 -10.42 -6.47
C VAL A 609 10.17 -10.21 -5.85
N HIS A 610 10.26 -9.55 -4.68
CA HIS A 610 11.52 -9.31 -3.99
C HIS A 610 12.19 -10.62 -3.54
N LEU A 611 11.43 -11.53 -2.91
CA LEU A 611 11.95 -12.82 -2.47
C LEU A 611 12.44 -13.66 -3.65
N GLY A 612 11.71 -13.64 -4.77
CA GLY A 612 12.11 -14.30 -6.02
C GLY A 612 13.48 -13.80 -6.52
N LEU A 613 13.73 -12.48 -6.50
CA LEU A 613 15.04 -11.92 -6.84
C LEU A 613 16.15 -12.37 -5.89
N PHE A 614 15.84 -12.53 -4.61
CA PHE A 614 16.76 -13.10 -3.62
C PHE A 614 16.86 -14.64 -3.69
N GLN A 615 16.30 -15.26 -4.73
CA GLN A 615 16.28 -16.71 -4.95
C GLN A 615 15.60 -17.48 -3.81
N LEU A 616 14.68 -16.83 -3.10
CA LEU A 616 13.88 -17.44 -2.05
C LEU A 616 12.47 -17.70 -2.56
N PHE A 617 12.15 -18.97 -2.73
CA PHE A 617 10.98 -19.43 -3.45
C PHE A 617 9.90 -19.96 -2.51
N LEU A 618 8.65 -19.81 -2.93
CA LEU A 618 7.51 -20.25 -2.13
C LEU A 618 7.57 -21.78 -1.99
N GLY A 619 7.45 -22.28 -0.77
CA GLY A 619 7.57 -23.71 -0.49
C GLY A 619 9.00 -24.26 -0.52
N GLY A 620 10.00 -23.45 -0.88
CA GLY A 620 11.42 -23.73 -0.70
C GLY A 620 12.24 -23.70 -1.99
N THR A 621 13.51 -23.32 -1.82
CA THR A 621 14.56 -23.22 -2.84
C THR A 621 15.43 -24.47 -2.91
N ILE A 622 15.34 -25.20 -4.02
CA ILE A 622 16.18 -26.36 -4.31
C ILE A 622 17.54 -25.87 -4.78
N ILE A 623 18.60 -26.39 -4.15
CA ILE A 623 19.99 -26.14 -4.52
C ILE A 623 20.66 -27.44 -4.99
N SER A 624 21.50 -27.35 -6.00
CA SER A 624 22.34 -28.46 -6.46
C SER A 624 23.71 -28.39 -5.81
N ASP A 625 24.18 -29.52 -5.30
CA ASP A 625 25.52 -29.69 -4.70
C ASP A 625 26.53 -30.30 -5.69
N SER A 626 26.30 -30.16 -6.99
CA SER A 626 27.23 -30.62 -8.03
C SER A 626 28.48 -29.74 -8.13
N ILE A 627 29.57 -30.30 -8.67
CA ILE A 627 30.84 -29.58 -8.95
C ILE A 627 30.59 -28.31 -9.77
N LEU A 628 29.64 -28.38 -10.70
CA LEU A 628 29.01 -27.25 -11.36
C LEU A 628 27.58 -27.13 -10.83
N PRO A 629 27.34 -26.33 -9.77
CA PRO A 629 26.03 -26.26 -9.15
C PRO A 629 25.05 -25.58 -10.12
N ASP A 630 23.93 -26.27 -10.38
CA ASP A 630 22.82 -25.66 -11.09
C ASP A 630 22.28 -24.48 -10.28
N PRO A 631 21.82 -23.41 -10.96
CA PRO A 631 21.24 -22.27 -10.25
C PRO A 631 20.01 -22.69 -9.45
N PRO A 632 19.70 -22.01 -8.33
CA PRO A 632 18.61 -22.40 -7.47
C PRO A 632 17.27 -22.43 -8.21
N SER A 633 16.46 -23.45 -7.93
CA SER A 633 15.17 -23.67 -8.58
C SER A 633 14.02 -23.79 -7.59
N THR A 634 12.81 -23.52 -8.07
CA THR A 634 11.58 -23.57 -7.27
C THR A 634 11.07 -24.99 -7.10
N SER A 635 10.45 -25.27 -5.95
CA SER A 635 9.73 -26.51 -5.69
C SER A 635 8.24 -26.49 -6.08
N THR A 636 7.61 -25.31 -6.24
CA THR A 636 6.16 -25.21 -6.50
C THR A 636 5.79 -24.58 -7.84
N TYR A 637 6.79 -24.18 -8.65
CA TYR A 637 6.59 -23.51 -9.94
C TYR A 637 5.80 -22.20 -9.85
N GLU A 638 5.79 -21.56 -8.68
CA GLU A 638 5.19 -20.25 -8.48
C GLU A 638 5.91 -19.16 -9.29
N TRP A 639 5.28 -17.99 -9.41
CA TRP A 639 5.81 -16.93 -10.25
C TRP A 639 7.13 -16.32 -9.73
N SER A 640 7.36 -16.32 -8.41
CA SER A 640 8.64 -15.83 -7.84
C SER A 640 9.83 -16.73 -8.21
N GLY A 641 9.62 -18.05 -8.37
CA GLY A 641 10.58 -19.00 -8.91
C GLY A 641 11.14 -18.59 -10.27
N MET A 642 10.24 -18.20 -11.18
CA MET A 642 10.63 -17.71 -12.51
C MET A 642 11.39 -16.39 -12.45
N ILE A 643 11.05 -15.49 -11.51
CA ILE A 643 11.78 -14.23 -11.30
C ILE A 643 13.22 -14.48 -10.80
N GLY A 644 13.49 -15.56 -10.06
CA GLY A 644 14.85 -15.89 -9.62
C GLY A 644 15.85 -16.10 -10.76
N SER A 645 15.37 -16.36 -11.98
CA SER A 645 16.19 -16.44 -13.19
C SER A 645 16.58 -15.08 -13.79
N THR A 646 16.20 -13.96 -13.13
CA THR A 646 16.29 -12.61 -13.72
C THR A 646 17.67 -12.27 -14.25
N ARG A 647 18.69 -12.43 -13.40
CA ARG A 647 20.08 -12.10 -13.73
C ARG A 647 20.59 -12.89 -14.93
N GLU A 648 20.28 -14.19 -14.99
CA GLU A 648 20.76 -15.05 -16.07
C GLU A 648 20.10 -14.74 -17.40
N ALA A 649 18.79 -14.46 -17.42
CA ALA A 649 18.14 -14.08 -18.66
C ALA A 649 18.70 -12.78 -19.23
N PHE A 650 19.13 -11.85 -18.37
CA PHE A 650 19.84 -10.64 -18.82
C PHE A 650 21.18 -10.97 -19.44
N LEU A 651 22.01 -11.73 -18.74
CA LEU A 651 23.35 -12.11 -19.22
C LEU A 651 23.28 -12.93 -20.52
N SER A 652 22.25 -13.76 -20.68
CA SER A 652 22.04 -14.58 -21.88
C SER A 652 21.23 -13.90 -22.99
N GLY A 653 20.66 -12.72 -22.74
CA GLY A 653 19.76 -12.02 -23.67
C GLY A 653 18.39 -12.69 -23.88
N LYS A 654 18.00 -13.65 -23.03
CA LYS A 654 16.79 -14.49 -23.16
C LYS A 654 15.61 -13.90 -22.38
N TYR A 655 15.25 -12.66 -22.69
CA TYR A 655 14.29 -11.86 -21.92
C TYR A 655 12.86 -12.42 -21.85
N TRP A 656 12.49 -13.27 -22.81
CA TRP A 656 11.16 -13.91 -22.85
C TRP A 656 10.88 -14.83 -21.65
N ILE A 657 11.91 -15.22 -20.89
CA ILE A 657 11.75 -16.00 -19.65
C ILE A 657 11.05 -15.20 -18.55
N ILE A 658 11.30 -13.89 -18.48
CA ILE A 658 10.89 -13.06 -17.33
C ILE A 658 9.74 -12.13 -17.66
N LEU A 659 9.74 -11.55 -18.87
CA LEU A 659 8.74 -10.57 -19.27
C LEU A 659 7.29 -11.08 -19.09
N PRO A 660 6.94 -12.30 -19.51
CA PRO A 660 5.60 -12.83 -19.31
C PRO A 660 5.24 -12.99 -17.82
N THR A 661 6.18 -13.44 -17.00
CA THR A 661 6.01 -13.62 -15.55
C THR A 661 5.80 -12.29 -14.84
N LEU A 662 6.61 -11.27 -15.15
CA LEU A 662 6.42 -9.92 -14.63
C LEU A 662 5.09 -9.32 -15.09
N GLY A 663 4.69 -9.60 -16.34
CA GLY A 663 3.37 -9.30 -16.86
C GLY A 663 2.25 -9.91 -16.03
N ALA A 664 2.37 -11.18 -15.63
CA ALA A 664 1.38 -11.85 -14.79
C ALA A 664 1.23 -11.16 -13.41
N PHE A 665 2.34 -10.86 -12.74
CA PHE A 665 2.31 -10.09 -11.48
C PHE A 665 1.67 -8.71 -11.65
N MET A 666 2.05 -7.95 -12.69
CA MET A 666 1.45 -6.64 -12.98
C MET A 666 -0.05 -6.72 -13.21
N LEU A 667 -0.50 -7.64 -14.05
CA LEU A 667 -1.93 -7.77 -14.36
C LEU A 667 -2.74 -8.12 -13.11
N SER A 668 -2.20 -8.97 -12.23
CA SER A 668 -2.82 -9.30 -10.94
C SER A 668 -2.85 -8.11 -9.98
N ILE A 669 -1.75 -7.36 -9.86
CA ILE A 669 -1.69 -6.13 -9.04
C ILE A 669 -2.66 -5.08 -9.58
N PHE A 670 -2.68 -4.87 -10.89
CA PHE A 670 -3.56 -3.92 -11.57
C PHE A 670 -5.04 -4.32 -11.41
N ALA A 671 -5.37 -5.61 -11.54
CA ALA A 671 -6.71 -6.12 -11.29
C ALA A 671 -7.17 -5.86 -9.85
N MET A 672 -6.30 -6.07 -8.85
CA MET A 672 -6.61 -5.72 -7.46
C MET A 672 -6.78 -4.20 -7.29
N GLN A 673 -5.96 -3.39 -7.95
CA GLN A 673 -6.09 -1.93 -7.93
C GLN A 673 -7.44 -1.47 -8.52
N LEU A 674 -7.90 -2.10 -9.61
CA LEU A 674 -9.23 -1.85 -10.18
C LEU A 674 -10.35 -2.20 -9.18
N MET A 675 -10.20 -3.29 -8.42
CA MET A 675 -11.13 -3.63 -7.34
C MET A 675 -11.17 -2.56 -6.25
N ILE A 676 -10.00 -2.11 -5.79
CA ILE A 676 -9.89 -1.02 -4.81
C ILE A 676 -10.57 0.26 -5.32
N GLN A 677 -10.30 0.65 -6.57
CA GLN A 677 -10.93 1.83 -7.19
C GLN A 677 -12.45 1.67 -7.31
N GLY A 678 -12.94 0.50 -7.73
CA GLY A 678 -14.36 0.22 -7.86
C GLY A 678 -15.12 0.35 -6.54
N ILE A 679 -14.50 -0.04 -5.42
CA ILE A 679 -15.08 0.16 -4.08
C ILE A 679 -15.11 1.61 -3.69
N LYS A 680 -14.00 2.35 -3.89
CA LYS A 680 -13.95 3.78 -3.61
C LYS A 680 -15.03 4.55 -4.34
N GLU A 681 -15.23 4.27 -5.63
CA GLU A 681 -16.29 4.89 -6.42
C GLU A 681 -17.69 4.58 -5.88
N VAL A 682 -17.94 3.35 -5.43
CA VAL A 682 -19.24 2.99 -4.83
C VAL A 682 -19.46 3.76 -3.51
N GLN A 683 -18.44 3.91 -2.68
CA GLN A 683 -18.54 4.70 -1.44
C GLN A 683 -18.76 6.18 -1.73
N GLN A 684 -18.05 6.72 -2.70
CA GLN A 684 -18.20 8.12 -3.14
C GLN A 684 -19.63 8.43 -3.61
N ARG A 685 -20.24 7.54 -4.40
CA ARG A 685 -21.63 7.71 -4.84
C ARG A 685 -22.62 7.73 -3.67
N LYS A 686 -22.35 6.98 -2.59
CA LYS A 686 -23.21 6.98 -1.39
C LYS A 686 -23.18 8.33 -0.65
N VAL A 687 -22.06 9.05 -0.70
CA VAL A 687 -21.91 10.37 -0.08
C VAL A 687 -22.22 11.54 -1.03
N GLY A 688 -22.81 11.28 -2.19
CA GLY A 688 -23.29 12.34 -3.12
C GLY A 688 -22.24 12.88 -4.11
N VAL A 689 -21.08 12.22 -4.23
CA VAL A 689 -20.04 12.56 -5.22
C VAL A 689 -20.55 12.21 -6.63
N LEU A 690 -20.61 13.19 -7.53
CA LEU A 690 -20.89 12.95 -8.96
C LEU A 690 -19.67 12.32 -9.63
N VAL A 691 -19.63 10.98 -9.67
CA VAL A 691 -18.64 10.26 -10.50
C VAL A 691 -19.00 10.50 -11.97
N PRO A 692 -18.08 10.97 -12.83
CA PRO A 692 -18.35 11.13 -14.26
C PRO A 692 -18.82 9.80 -14.83
N LYS A 693 -20.05 9.76 -15.35
CA LYS A 693 -20.45 8.65 -16.19
C LYS A 693 -19.61 8.74 -17.46
N LEU A 694 -18.79 7.72 -17.73
CA LEU A 694 -18.25 7.47 -19.06
C LEU A 694 -19.41 7.62 -20.03
N LEU A 695 -19.27 8.54 -20.98
CA LEU A 695 -20.25 8.94 -21.98
C LEU A 695 -21.07 7.73 -22.47
N LYS A 696 -22.23 7.51 -21.84
CA LYS A 696 -23.32 6.82 -22.52
C LYS A 696 -23.91 7.88 -23.43
N ARG A 697 -23.26 8.09 -24.57
CA ARG A 697 -23.83 8.78 -25.73
C ARG A 697 -24.93 7.87 -26.30
N ARG A 698 -25.94 7.55 -25.49
CA ARG A 698 -27.25 7.27 -26.05
C ARG A 698 -27.69 8.63 -26.56
N LYS A 699 -27.59 8.83 -27.88
CA LYS A 699 -28.56 9.65 -28.61
C LYS A 699 -29.93 9.10 -28.21
N LYS A 700 -30.46 9.57 -27.08
CA LYS A 700 -31.90 9.64 -26.94
C LYS A 700 -32.21 10.78 -27.89
N SER A 701 -32.81 10.46 -29.04
CA SER A 701 -33.51 11.50 -29.79
C SER A 701 -34.39 12.18 -28.75
N ILE A 702 -34.04 13.43 -28.46
CA ILE A 702 -35.04 14.33 -27.90
C ILE A 702 -36.01 14.42 -29.07
N ASN A 703 -37.07 13.61 -29.04
CA ASN A 703 -38.24 13.91 -29.85
C ASN A 703 -38.54 15.35 -29.52
N ALA A 704 -38.35 16.21 -30.52
CA ALA A 704 -38.64 17.62 -30.44
C ALA A 704 -40.00 17.72 -29.78
N ARG A 705 -40.00 18.14 -28.51
CA ARG A 705 -41.22 18.43 -27.80
C ARG A 705 -41.80 19.55 -28.63
N LYS A 706 -42.91 19.24 -29.32
CA LYS A 706 -43.75 20.15 -30.10
C LYS A 706 -43.61 21.52 -29.44
N THR A 707 -42.97 22.46 -30.14
CA THR A 707 -42.84 23.84 -29.72
C THR A 707 -44.26 24.32 -29.46
N LEU A 708 -44.64 24.40 -28.19
CA LEU A 708 -45.83 25.12 -27.78
C LEU A 708 -45.52 26.57 -28.09
N SER A 709 -46.20 27.12 -29.10
CA SER A 709 -46.22 28.55 -29.36
C SER A 709 -46.71 29.23 -28.10
N LEU A 710 -45.84 30.02 -27.48
CA LEU A 710 -46.21 30.88 -26.37
C LEU A 710 -47.02 32.04 -26.96
N GLU A 711 -48.34 32.01 -26.81
CA GLU A 711 -49.21 33.13 -27.15
C GLU A 711 -49.17 34.18 -26.02
N GLU A 712 -49.21 35.46 -26.38
CA GLU A 712 -49.11 36.61 -25.46
C GLU A 712 -50.15 36.59 -24.32
N GLU A 713 -51.27 35.88 -24.49
CA GLU A 713 -52.30 35.72 -23.47
C GLU A 713 -51.87 34.89 -22.23
N SER A 714 -50.73 34.20 -22.32
CA SER A 714 -50.21 33.37 -21.23
C SER A 714 -49.46 34.15 -20.13
N PHE A 715 -49.33 35.47 -20.27
CA PHE A 715 -48.74 36.35 -19.25
C PHE A 715 -49.79 37.28 -18.63
N SER A 716 -50.12 37.06 -17.36
CA SER A 716 -50.82 38.06 -16.54
C SER A 716 -49.83 38.75 -15.60
N LEU A 717 -49.74 40.08 -15.70
CA LEU A 717 -48.93 40.93 -14.81
C LEU A 717 -49.59 41.00 -13.43
N VAL A 718 -49.07 40.24 -12.47
CA VAL A 718 -49.43 40.40 -11.06
C VAL A 718 -48.70 41.64 -10.53
N HIS A 719 -49.49 42.69 -10.23
CA HIS A 719 -49.13 44.02 -9.70
C HIS A 719 -48.90 45.17 -10.70
N SER A 720 -50.02 45.69 -11.22
CA SER A 720 -50.18 47.13 -11.49
C SER A 720 -50.93 47.77 -10.31
N LYS A 721 -50.19 48.25 -9.31
CA LYS A 721 -50.75 49.13 -8.27
C LYS A 721 -50.71 50.56 -8.82
N LYS A 722 -51.81 51.02 -9.43
CA LYS A 722 -51.98 52.42 -9.87
C LYS A 722 -51.80 53.35 -8.65
N ARG A 723 -50.70 54.10 -8.59
CA ARG A 723 -50.66 55.38 -7.88
C ARG A 723 -51.47 56.36 -8.72
N LYS A 724 -52.64 56.78 -8.23
CA LYS A 724 -53.22 58.06 -8.63
C LYS A 724 -52.31 59.14 -8.04
N MET A 725 -51.67 59.90 -8.92
CA MET A 725 -51.01 61.15 -8.58
C MET A 725 -51.94 62.23 -9.11
N ASP A 726 -52.64 62.90 -8.20
CA ASP A 726 -53.37 64.12 -8.49
C ASP A 726 -52.32 65.23 -8.68
N THR A 727 -52.30 65.88 -9.83
CA THR A 727 -51.82 67.26 -9.99
C THR A 727 -52.50 67.88 -11.20
N ALA A 728 -53.22 68.98 -10.91
CA ALA A 728 -53.85 69.89 -11.84
C ALA A 728 -52.83 70.64 -12.72
N GLY A 729 -53.29 71.12 -13.87
CA GLY A 729 -52.55 71.97 -14.81
C GLY A 729 -52.96 71.72 -16.24
#